data_AF-A0A661S4W4-F1
#
_entry.id   AF-A0A661S4W4-F1
#
_cell.length_a   1.000
_cell.length_b   1.000
_cell.length_c   1.000
_cell.angle_alpha   90.00
_cell.angle_beta   90.00
_cell.angle_gamma   90.00
#
_symmetry.space_group_name_H-M   'P 1'
#
loop_
_entity.id
_entity.type
_entity.pdbx_description
1 polymer ?
#
loop_
_entity_poly.entity_id
_entity_poly.type
_entity_poly.pdbx_seq_one_letter_code
_entity_poly.pdbx_strand_id
1 'polypeptide(L)'
;DRDGLSNLEEYQKGTDPRNADSDSDGMPDGWEVANGLNPRSNDSSADSDSDGLANVDEYKKGTNPKNSDTDGDGMPDGWEVSNSLNPRTNDGSADSDRDGLTNLNEYGRSTNPRTADTDADGMPDGWEVAHSFNPRSNDSAADPDSDGVSNVREYQKGTDPRRADTDADGMPDGWEMAYNLNPLFANDAPQDPDGDGVSNLDEYIAGTNPRIIPGEFMVGDSGVVAIDWLYDGGMFEGEIGIFTTSGMKAFISDPETFIAEAVRRALSNTTEGYVVLSDPEEGARLSGALGERKEWNSGPYNGVKEFSMRCGDTFAIILVPNTTLETLLRVPLTTNPNIRPLFSIALSNLDYGMHVGQMADINGYGNAFAFEDQDFEKSDMDYNDLILQITGAVAEVPSLDSVIASYETDGNRQARRKRDDRPMLFDAPLPVFNSNDWRTSEALGMQIIEHLESSATGPETLWMSVNVDASADLIIYDPQRRAIGKEGGYIPGAGFNIAVDGHQTVFLPVLEDGDYRIMLRGKDGEGNGALTVTGFHGDAEISEMTLNFDIDAHQVLKTTVSASVFVEEMKIVFETPKIPEAPDGSPLFYDFDGNGKIDSSDIAKVSSRWNSSEGDQDYDAFYDLDNDGYIGILDIMPVVNGQ
;
A
#
# COMPACT_ATOMS: atom_id res chain seq x y z
N ASP A 1 -16.36 -86.03 -5.37
CA ASP A 1 -15.87 -85.34 -6.62
C ASP A 1 -14.62 -84.44 -6.47
N ARG A 2 -13.80 -84.62 -5.41
CA ARG A 2 -12.58 -83.84 -5.09
C ARG A 2 -12.84 -82.48 -4.42
N ASP A 3 -14.05 -82.23 -3.95
CA ASP A 3 -14.42 -81.13 -3.06
C ASP A 3 -13.85 -81.24 -1.63
N GLY A 4 -13.46 -82.44 -1.20
CA GLY A 4 -12.91 -82.71 0.13
C GLY A 4 -13.72 -83.68 0.98
N LEU A 5 -14.91 -84.10 0.52
CA LEU A 5 -15.72 -85.11 1.20
C LEU A 5 -15.49 -86.50 0.61
N SER A 6 -15.61 -87.53 1.45
CA SER A 6 -15.70 -88.92 1.00
C SER A 6 -17.14 -89.28 0.61
N ASN A 7 -17.30 -90.28 -0.26
CA ASN A 7 -18.62 -90.82 -0.63
C ASN A 7 -19.52 -91.17 0.56
N LEU A 8 -18.94 -91.55 1.71
CA LEU A 8 -19.71 -91.84 2.93
C LEU A 8 -20.18 -90.56 3.61
N GLU A 9 -19.35 -89.52 3.65
CA GLU A 9 -19.70 -88.20 4.20
C GLU A 9 -20.75 -87.52 3.32
N GLU A 10 -20.58 -87.57 2.00
CA GLU A 10 -21.55 -87.05 1.03
C GLU A 10 -22.92 -87.71 1.22
N TYR A 11 -22.97 -89.05 1.35
CA TYR A 11 -24.21 -89.77 1.66
C TYR A 11 -24.85 -89.37 3.00
N GLN A 12 -24.05 -89.13 4.05
CA GLN A 12 -24.53 -88.76 5.38
C GLN A 12 -25.06 -87.32 5.44
N LYS A 13 -24.44 -86.41 4.69
CA LYS A 13 -24.86 -85.00 4.55
C LYS A 13 -25.96 -84.84 3.48
N GLY A 14 -26.13 -85.85 2.63
CA GLY A 14 -27.12 -85.93 1.58
C GLY A 14 -26.78 -85.11 0.33
N THR A 15 -25.50 -84.85 0.11
CA THR A 15 -24.94 -84.26 -1.11
C THR A 15 -24.68 -85.34 -2.18
N ASP A 16 -24.42 -84.97 -3.44
CA ASP A 16 -24.17 -85.92 -4.53
C ASP A 16 -22.66 -86.22 -4.69
N PRO A 17 -22.19 -87.48 -4.53
CA PRO A 17 -20.78 -87.85 -4.66
C PRO A 17 -20.04 -87.53 -5.96
N ARG A 18 -20.79 -87.05 -6.96
CA ARG A 18 -20.31 -86.72 -8.30
C ARG A 18 -20.44 -85.24 -8.62
N ASN A 19 -21.00 -84.43 -7.72
CA ASN A 19 -21.21 -83.01 -7.91
C ASN A 19 -20.62 -82.23 -6.72
N ALA A 20 -19.55 -81.49 -6.99
CA ALA A 20 -18.77 -80.81 -5.95
C ALA A 20 -19.50 -79.64 -5.28
N ASP A 21 -20.65 -79.22 -5.82
CA ASP A 21 -21.47 -78.10 -5.36
C ASP A 21 -22.95 -78.50 -5.56
N SER A 22 -23.53 -79.10 -4.53
CA SER A 22 -24.80 -79.82 -4.57
C SER A 22 -26.02 -78.92 -4.73
N ASP A 23 -25.96 -77.66 -4.29
CA ASP A 23 -27.03 -76.67 -4.46
C ASP A 23 -26.72 -75.59 -5.52
N SER A 24 -25.54 -75.65 -6.13
CA SER A 24 -25.10 -74.84 -7.26
C SER A 24 -25.03 -73.35 -6.95
N ASP A 25 -24.61 -73.01 -5.73
CA ASP A 25 -24.49 -71.62 -5.28
C ASP A 25 -23.09 -71.02 -5.43
N GLY A 26 -22.12 -71.83 -5.88
CA GLY A 26 -20.75 -71.44 -6.16
C GLY A 26 -19.75 -71.78 -5.05
N MET A 27 -20.19 -72.42 -3.96
CA MET A 27 -19.34 -72.93 -2.89
C MET A 27 -19.28 -74.47 -2.94
N PRO A 28 -18.10 -75.11 -2.79
CA PRO A 28 -18.04 -76.57 -2.78
C PRO A 28 -18.55 -77.20 -1.48
N ASP A 29 -19.25 -78.34 -1.59
CA ASP A 29 -19.85 -79.06 -0.45
C ASP A 29 -18.84 -79.30 0.69
N GLY A 30 -17.63 -79.74 0.34
CA GLY A 30 -16.55 -79.97 1.29
C GLY A 30 -16.04 -78.72 2.00
N TRP A 31 -16.04 -77.56 1.33
CA TRP A 31 -15.67 -76.29 1.96
C TRP A 31 -16.78 -75.81 2.88
N GLU A 32 -18.03 -75.88 2.46
CA GLU A 32 -19.19 -75.50 3.27
C GLU A 32 -19.26 -76.34 4.55
N VAL A 33 -19.09 -77.67 4.44
CA VAL A 33 -19.06 -78.56 5.62
C VAL A 33 -17.90 -78.24 6.55
N ALA A 34 -16.72 -77.91 6.02
CA ALA A 34 -15.55 -77.57 6.82
C ALA A 34 -15.74 -76.26 7.61
N ASN A 35 -16.48 -75.30 7.05
CA ASN A 35 -16.81 -74.02 7.69
C ASN A 35 -18.20 -74.04 8.38
N GLY A 36 -18.88 -75.18 8.38
CA GLY A 36 -20.13 -75.40 9.08
C GLY A 36 -21.37 -74.78 8.44
N LEU A 37 -21.31 -74.42 7.16
CA LEU A 37 -22.46 -74.05 6.33
C LEU A 37 -23.25 -75.28 5.88
N ASN A 38 -24.35 -75.06 5.16
CA ASN A 38 -25.24 -76.13 4.73
C ASN A 38 -25.13 -76.38 3.21
N PRO A 39 -24.46 -77.48 2.77
CA PRO A 39 -24.16 -77.77 1.35
C PRO A 39 -25.37 -78.21 0.51
N ARG A 40 -26.56 -77.78 0.89
CA ARG A 40 -27.85 -78.17 0.31
C ARG A 40 -28.82 -77.00 0.23
N SER A 41 -28.37 -75.83 0.64
CA SER A 41 -29.16 -74.63 0.75
C SER A 41 -28.33 -73.49 0.25
N ASN A 42 -28.72 -72.93 -0.90
CA ASN A 42 -28.08 -71.74 -1.45
C ASN A 42 -28.07 -70.61 -0.41
N ASP A 43 -26.91 -70.45 0.23
CA ASP A 43 -26.63 -69.46 1.27
C ASP A 43 -25.39 -68.63 0.91
N SER A 44 -24.89 -68.75 -0.33
CA SER A 44 -23.88 -67.91 -0.96
C SER A 44 -23.99 -66.41 -0.66
N SER A 45 -25.21 -65.86 -0.63
CA SER A 45 -25.48 -64.43 -0.37
C SER A 45 -25.78 -64.11 1.10
N ALA A 46 -25.75 -65.10 1.99
CA ALA A 46 -25.86 -64.90 3.41
C ALA A 46 -24.53 -64.36 3.96
N ASP A 47 -24.63 -63.65 5.07
CA ASP A 47 -23.52 -63.11 5.85
C ASP A 47 -23.68 -63.70 7.26
N SER A 48 -22.98 -64.80 7.48
CA SER A 48 -23.27 -65.73 8.57
C SER A 48 -22.74 -65.25 9.93
N ASP A 49 -21.71 -64.41 9.94
CA ASP A 49 -21.15 -63.76 11.13
C ASP A 49 -21.42 -62.25 11.19
N SER A 50 -22.11 -61.70 10.18
CA SER A 50 -22.61 -60.32 10.14
C SER A 50 -21.51 -59.26 10.10
N ASP A 51 -20.42 -59.57 9.39
CA ASP A 51 -19.25 -58.70 9.25
C ASP A 51 -19.26 -57.87 7.95
N GLY A 52 -20.22 -58.13 7.05
CA GLY A 52 -20.39 -57.46 5.77
C GLY A 52 -19.78 -58.21 4.57
N LEU A 53 -19.19 -59.38 4.74
CA LEU A 53 -18.68 -60.25 3.68
C LEU A 53 -19.62 -61.45 3.49
N ALA A 54 -20.09 -61.68 2.26
CA ALA A 54 -20.97 -62.80 1.99
C ALA A 54 -20.21 -64.14 1.97
N ASN A 55 -20.84 -65.24 2.39
CA ASN A 55 -20.26 -66.60 2.45
C ASN A 55 -19.44 -66.96 1.17
N VAL A 56 -19.97 -66.63 0.00
CA VAL A 56 -19.30 -66.94 -1.28
C VAL A 56 -18.06 -66.08 -1.55
N ASP A 57 -18.02 -64.86 -1.02
CA ASP A 57 -16.85 -63.98 -1.12
C ASP A 57 -15.80 -64.37 -0.09
N GLU A 58 -16.22 -64.84 1.09
CA GLU A 58 -15.33 -65.45 2.07
C GLU A 58 -14.63 -66.69 1.52
N TYR A 59 -15.35 -67.55 0.80
CA TYR A 59 -14.74 -68.67 0.08
C TYR A 59 -13.65 -68.19 -0.90
N LYS A 60 -13.90 -67.13 -1.66
CA LYS A 60 -12.93 -66.58 -2.63
C LYS A 60 -11.74 -65.90 -1.98
N LYS A 61 -11.94 -65.23 -0.84
CA LYS A 61 -10.90 -64.54 -0.06
C LYS A 61 -10.14 -65.49 0.86
N GLY A 62 -10.73 -66.65 1.16
CA GLY A 62 -10.20 -67.67 2.06
C GLY A 62 -10.30 -67.27 3.52
N THR A 63 -11.35 -66.54 3.89
CA THR A 63 -11.75 -66.19 5.25
C THR A 63 -12.75 -67.23 5.79
N ASN A 64 -13.22 -67.06 7.03
CA ASN A 64 -14.09 -68.02 7.70
C ASN A 64 -15.51 -67.44 7.91
N PRO A 65 -16.56 -68.03 7.29
CA PRO A 65 -17.97 -67.57 7.33
C PRO A 65 -18.67 -67.67 8.67
N LYS A 66 -17.93 -67.79 9.76
CA LYS A 66 -18.46 -67.82 11.13
C LYS A 66 -17.58 -67.04 12.09
N ASN A 67 -16.64 -66.28 11.56
CA ASN A 67 -15.67 -65.54 12.33
C ASN A 67 -15.40 -64.21 11.61
N SER A 68 -16.05 -63.17 12.10
CA SER A 68 -16.04 -61.82 11.53
C SER A 68 -14.66 -61.15 11.44
N ASP A 69 -13.60 -61.78 11.93
CA ASP A 69 -12.21 -61.28 11.98
C ASP A 69 -11.29 -62.51 11.92
N THR A 70 -10.93 -62.93 10.70
CA THR A 70 -10.25 -64.20 10.42
C THR A 70 -8.83 -64.25 10.97
N ASP A 71 -8.10 -63.14 10.98
CA ASP A 71 -6.71 -63.08 11.43
C ASP A 71 -6.50 -62.49 12.84
N GLY A 72 -7.57 -61.99 13.44
CA GLY A 72 -7.64 -61.60 14.84
C GLY A 72 -6.92 -60.29 15.14
N ASP A 73 -6.91 -59.34 14.20
CA ASP A 73 -6.25 -58.05 14.38
C ASP A 73 -7.18 -56.91 14.84
N GLY A 74 -8.48 -57.21 14.95
CA GLY A 74 -9.50 -56.30 15.44
C GLY A 74 -10.29 -55.57 14.36
N MET A 75 -10.00 -55.83 13.08
CA MET A 75 -10.75 -55.31 11.94
C MET A 75 -11.62 -56.43 11.33
N PRO A 76 -12.87 -56.15 10.92
CA PRO A 76 -13.70 -57.19 10.30
C PRO A 76 -13.29 -57.54 8.86
N ASP A 77 -13.42 -58.81 8.46
CA ASP A 77 -12.98 -59.28 7.13
C ASP A 77 -13.70 -58.49 6.01
N GLY A 78 -15.01 -58.25 6.18
CA GLY A 78 -15.81 -57.43 5.27
C GLY A 78 -15.31 -55.99 5.15
N TRP A 79 -14.91 -55.36 6.26
CA TRP A 79 -14.36 -54.00 6.25
C TRP A 79 -13.00 -53.95 5.57
N GLU A 80 -12.11 -54.88 5.89
CA GLU A 80 -10.78 -54.98 5.28
C GLU A 80 -10.87 -55.16 3.77
N VAL A 81 -11.72 -56.08 3.29
CA VAL A 81 -11.96 -56.28 1.85
C VAL A 81 -12.48 -55.00 1.19
N SER A 82 -13.39 -54.28 1.84
CA SER A 82 -13.93 -53.02 1.30
C SER A 82 -12.89 -51.90 1.21
N ASN A 83 -11.91 -51.87 2.12
CA ASN A 83 -10.78 -50.94 2.12
C ASN A 83 -9.52 -51.53 1.46
N SER A 84 -9.69 -52.61 0.70
CA SER A 84 -8.62 -53.30 -0.05
C SER A 84 -7.46 -53.81 0.82
N LEU A 85 -7.64 -54.00 2.13
CA LEU A 85 -6.70 -54.70 3.01
C LEU A 85 -6.83 -56.22 2.84
N ASN A 86 -6.00 -56.98 3.56
CA ASN A 86 -5.96 -58.43 3.47
C ASN A 86 -6.47 -59.09 4.75
N PRO A 87 -7.68 -59.69 4.74
CA PRO A 87 -8.37 -60.25 5.93
C PRO A 87 -7.78 -61.57 6.44
N ARG A 88 -6.50 -61.79 6.19
CA ARG A 88 -5.76 -63.03 6.48
C ARG A 88 -4.36 -62.74 7.00
N THR A 89 -4.02 -61.48 7.16
CA THR A 89 -2.75 -61.00 7.66
C THR A 89 -3.03 -59.96 8.71
N ASN A 90 -2.69 -60.28 9.96
CA ASN A 90 -2.76 -59.34 11.06
C ASN A 90 -1.92 -58.09 10.77
N ASP A 91 -2.57 -57.04 10.29
CA ASP A 91 -1.98 -55.81 9.80
C ASP A 91 -2.62 -54.57 10.45
N GLY A 92 -3.46 -54.75 11.47
CA GLY A 92 -4.04 -53.66 12.27
C GLY A 92 -3.03 -52.67 12.89
N SER A 93 -1.76 -53.09 13.05
CA SER A 93 -0.65 -52.21 13.49
C SER A 93 0.21 -51.64 12.37
N ALA A 94 -0.06 -52.02 11.13
CA ALA A 94 0.54 -51.42 9.95
C ALA A 94 -0.08 -50.04 9.68
N ASP A 95 0.67 -49.23 8.97
CA ASP A 95 0.31 -47.89 8.50
C ASP A 95 0.50 -47.91 6.99
N SER A 96 -0.60 -48.16 6.28
CA SER A 96 -0.59 -48.59 4.89
C SER A 96 -0.35 -47.44 3.91
N ASP A 97 -0.77 -46.22 4.25
CA ASP A 97 -0.60 -44.99 3.47
C ASP A 97 0.40 -44.00 4.07
N ARG A 98 0.93 -44.29 5.27
CA ARG A 98 2.05 -43.59 5.93
C ARG A 98 1.71 -42.19 6.41
N ASP A 99 0.50 -42.02 6.91
CA ASP A 99 0.01 -40.75 7.44
C ASP A 99 0.20 -40.63 8.97
N GLY A 100 0.56 -41.74 9.64
CA GLY A 100 0.76 -41.82 11.08
C GLY A 100 -0.37 -42.48 11.86
N LEU A 101 -1.47 -42.90 11.20
CA LEU A 101 -2.49 -43.78 11.76
C LEU A 101 -2.22 -45.23 11.38
N THR A 102 -2.63 -46.15 12.24
CA THR A 102 -2.59 -47.58 11.90
C THR A 102 -3.92 -47.98 11.29
N ASN A 103 -3.94 -49.03 10.46
CA ASN A 103 -5.16 -49.56 9.85
C ASN A 103 -6.31 -49.71 10.88
N LEU A 104 -6.00 -50.21 12.09
CA LEU A 104 -6.99 -50.35 13.18
C LEU A 104 -7.49 -49.01 13.74
N ASN A 105 -6.62 -48.00 13.86
CA ASN A 105 -7.03 -46.66 14.27
C ASN A 105 -7.97 -46.04 13.23
N GLU A 106 -7.70 -46.28 11.96
CA GLU A 106 -8.51 -45.78 10.86
C GLU A 106 -9.87 -46.45 10.80
N TYR A 107 -9.93 -47.77 11.01
CA TYR A 107 -11.19 -48.47 11.22
C TYR A 107 -12.01 -47.82 12.35
N GLY A 108 -11.38 -47.57 13.51
CA GLY A 108 -12.04 -46.93 14.65
C GLY A 108 -12.49 -45.48 14.39
N ARG A 109 -11.89 -44.80 13.41
CA ARG A 109 -12.18 -43.40 13.04
C ARG A 109 -13.01 -43.26 11.76
N SER A 110 -13.28 -44.38 11.10
CA SER A 110 -13.89 -44.41 9.78
C SER A 110 -13.09 -43.63 8.74
N THR A 111 -11.78 -43.52 8.87
CA THR A 111 -10.90 -43.02 7.79
C THR A 111 -10.52 -44.18 6.86
N ASN A 112 -9.79 -43.89 5.78
CA ASN A 112 -9.46 -44.90 4.76
C ASN A 112 -7.97 -45.25 4.78
N PRO A 113 -7.60 -46.52 5.11
CA PRO A 113 -6.22 -47.00 5.28
C PRO A 113 -5.39 -47.07 4.02
N ARG A 114 -5.82 -46.42 2.94
CA ARG A 114 -5.09 -46.34 1.68
C ARG A 114 -5.01 -44.91 1.17
N THR A 115 -5.53 -43.95 1.90
CA THR A 115 -5.55 -42.54 1.56
C THR A 115 -5.15 -41.75 2.79
N ALA A 116 -3.93 -41.23 2.75
CA ALA A 116 -3.38 -40.45 3.85
C ALA A 116 -4.22 -39.20 4.22
N ASP A 117 -5.16 -38.79 3.37
CA ASP A 117 -6.05 -37.65 3.53
C ASP A 117 -7.43 -38.10 3.02
N THR A 118 -8.33 -38.43 3.96
CA THR A 118 -9.64 -39.05 3.69
C THR A 118 -10.64 -38.05 3.10
N ASP A 119 -10.57 -36.78 3.47
CA ASP A 119 -11.50 -35.75 3.00
C ASP A 119 -10.95 -34.84 1.89
N ALA A 120 -9.69 -35.03 1.53
CA ALA A 120 -8.96 -34.37 0.46
C ALA A 120 -8.84 -32.86 0.65
N ASP A 121 -8.69 -32.38 1.89
CA ASP A 121 -8.51 -30.97 2.19
C ASP A 121 -7.03 -30.50 2.21
N GLY A 122 -6.10 -31.45 2.06
CA GLY A 122 -4.66 -31.20 1.98
C GLY A 122 -3.91 -31.44 3.30
N MET A 123 -4.59 -31.88 4.36
CA MET A 123 -4.00 -32.29 5.63
C MET A 123 -4.13 -33.81 5.81
N PRO A 124 -3.08 -34.53 6.26
CA PRO A 124 -3.20 -35.96 6.47
C PRO A 124 -4.03 -36.34 7.72
N ASP A 125 -4.78 -37.44 7.66
CA ASP A 125 -5.68 -37.87 8.75
C ASP A 125 -4.92 -38.03 10.07
N GLY A 126 -3.72 -38.60 10.02
CA GLY A 126 -2.84 -38.73 11.18
C GLY A 126 -2.37 -37.42 11.77
N TRP A 127 -2.12 -36.39 10.94
CA TRP A 127 -1.80 -35.06 11.43
C TRP A 127 -3.01 -34.39 12.06
N GLU A 128 -4.17 -34.49 11.42
CA GLU A 128 -5.43 -33.93 11.93
C GLU A 128 -5.79 -34.55 13.29
N VAL A 129 -5.69 -35.87 13.42
CA VAL A 129 -5.94 -36.56 14.69
C VAL A 129 -4.96 -36.13 15.78
N ALA A 130 -3.67 -35.98 15.45
CA ALA A 130 -2.66 -35.50 16.40
C ALA A 130 -2.98 -34.08 16.90
N HIS A 131 -3.54 -33.25 16.03
CA HIS A 131 -4.01 -31.90 16.33
C HIS A 131 -5.53 -31.88 16.51
N SER A 132 -6.17 -32.93 17.05
CA SER A 132 -7.58 -32.94 17.47
C SER A 132 -8.62 -32.39 16.45
N PHE A 133 -8.30 -32.41 15.16
CA PHE A 133 -9.23 -32.13 14.07
C PHE A 133 -9.97 -33.40 13.66
N ASN A 134 -10.96 -33.22 12.78
CA ASN A 134 -11.79 -34.30 12.31
C ASN A 134 -11.35 -34.69 10.89
N PRO A 135 -10.70 -35.86 10.70
CA PRO A 135 -10.12 -36.29 9.41
C PRO A 135 -11.13 -36.71 8.35
N ARG A 136 -12.34 -36.17 8.43
CA ARG A 136 -13.50 -36.49 7.60
C ARG A 136 -14.28 -35.23 7.27
N SER A 137 -13.72 -34.06 7.56
CA SER A 137 -14.37 -32.77 7.46
C SER A 137 -13.34 -31.72 7.06
N ASN A 138 -13.44 -31.27 5.82
CA ASN A 138 -12.62 -30.19 5.29
C ASN A 138 -12.69 -28.95 6.21
N ASP A 139 -11.62 -28.76 6.98
CA ASP A 139 -11.42 -27.62 7.87
C ASP A 139 -10.08 -26.92 7.60
N SER A 140 -9.43 -27.24 6.46
CA SER A 140 -8.21 -26.64 5.95
C SER A 140 -8.13 -25.11 6.04
N ALA A 141 -9.28 -24.41 5.91
CA ALA A 141 -9.39 -22.94 5.93
C ALA A 141 -9.75 -22.35 7.30
N ALA A 142 -9.94 -23.18 8.32
CA ALA A 142 -10.17 -22.71 9.68
C ALA A 142 -8.88 -22.13 10.28
N ASP A 143 -9.06 -21.24 11.25
CA ASP A 143 -8.02 -20.55 12.02
C ASP A 143 -8.45 -20.61 13.51
N PRO A 144 -8.15 -21.70 14.22
CA PRO A 144 -8.70 -21.96 15.55
C PRO A 144 -8.11 -21.10 16.68
N ASP A 145 -6.91 -20.57 16.51
CA ASP A 145 -6.22 -19.69 17.47
C ASP A 145 -6.24 -18.21 17.08
N SER A 146 -6.76 -17.89 15.90
CA SER A 146 -7.04 -16.53 15.41
C SER A 146 -5.79 -15.69 15.20
N ASP A 147 -4.72 -16.30 14.73
CA ASP A 147 -3.45 -15.63 14.43
C ASP A 147 -3.32 -15.20 12.96
N GLY A 148 -4.29 -15.58 12.12
CA GLY A 148 -4.33 -15.27 10.68
C GLY A 148 -3.71 -16.35 9.79
N VAL A 149 -3.31 -17.50 10.33
CA VAL A 149 -2.85 -18.68 9.58
C VAL A 149 -3.93 -19.75 9.59
N SER A 150 -4.15 -20.36 8.42
CA SER A 150 -5.13 -21.45 8.28
C SER A 150 -4.51 -22.80 8.62
N ASN A 151 -5.27 -23.76 9.15
CA ASN A 151 -4.81 -25.13 9.47
C ASN A 151 -3.86 -25.74 8.41
N VAL A 152 -4.23 -25.69 7.12
CA VAL A 152 -3.41 -26.28 6.05
C VAL A 152 -2.07 -25.57 5.84
N ARG A 153 -2.03 -24.26 6.07
CA ARG A 153 -0.83 -23.45 5.98
C ARG A 153 0.08 -23.70 7.18
N GLU A 154 -0.50 -23.92 8.35
CA GLU A 154 0.22 -24.32 9.55
C GLU A 154 0.84 -25.70 9.42
N TYR A 155 0.08 -26.68 8.91
CA TYR A 155 0.61 -28.00 8.55
C TYR A 155 1.84 -27.88 7.62
N GLN A 156 1.76 -27.04 6.58
CA GLN A 156 2.85 -26.83 5.63
C GLN A 156 4.07 -26.13 6.25
N LYS A 157 3.87 -25.36 7.32
CA LYS A 157 4.90 -24.55 7.98
C LYS A 157 5.46 -25.22 9.23
N GLY A 158 4.75 -26.21 9.77
CA GLY A 158 5.10 -26.92 10.99
C GLY A 158 4.74 -26.16 12.27
N THR A 159 3.84 -25.17 12.19
CA THR A 159 3.30 -24.43 13.34
C THR A 159 2.14 -25.20 13.99
N ASP A 160 1.74 -24.80 15.20
CA ASP A 160 0.67 -25.45 15.97
C ASP A 160 -0.68 -24.73 15.78
N PRO A 161 -1.66 -25.35 15.11
CA PRO A 161 -2.97 -24.78 14.74
C PRO A 161 -3.94 -24.49 15.88
N ARG A 162 -3.46 -24.55 17.12
CA ARG A 162 -4.20 -24.07 18.30
C ARG A 162 -3.35 -23.20 19.20
N ARG A 163 -2.22 -22.73 18.70
CA ARG A 163 -1.29 -21.91 19.45
C ARG A 163 -0.72 -20.85 18.52
N ALA A 164 -1.34 -19.68 18.61
CA ALA A 164 -1.00 -18.49 17.84
C ALA A 164 0.47 -18.06 17.84
N ASP A 165 1.30 -18.55 18.77
CA ASP A 165 2.74 -18.29 18.88
C ASP A 165 3.40 -19.63 19.20
N THR A 166 3.90 -20.32 18.17
CA THR A 166 4.39 -21.70 18.26
C THR A 166 5.68 -21.82 19.07
N ASP A 167 6.58 -20.84 19.00
CA ASP A 167 7.92 -20.91 19.61
C ASP A 167 8.05 -20.18 20.96
N ALA A 168 7.00 -19.47 21.38
CA ALA A 168 6.81 -18.80 22.66
C ALA A 168 7.64 -17.53 22.86
N ASP A 169 7.96 -16.81 21.79
CA ASP A 169 8.78 -15.62 21.86
C ASP A 169 8.00 -14.30 21.99
N GLY A 170 6.67 -14.38 21.85
CA GLY A 170 5.75 -13.25 22.00
C GLY A 170 5.24 -12.67 20.68
N MET A 171 5.69 -13.17 19.53
CA MET A 171 5.18 -12.82 18.21
C MET A 171 4.26 -13.95 17.68
N PRO A 172 3.10 -13.64 17.08
CA PRO A 172 2.24 -14.67 16.50
C PRO A 172 2.77 -15.22 15.18
N ASP A 173 2.52 -16.51 14.89
CA ASP A 173 3.05 -17.19 13.71
C ASP A 173 2.60 -16.48 12.43
N GLY A 174 1.34 -16.06 12.36
CA GLY A 174 0.79 -15.29 11.25
C GLY A 174 1.49 -13.95 11.01
N TRP A 175 1.87 -13.24 12.07
CA TRP A 175 2.60 -11.98 11.97
C TRP A 175 4.03 -12.21 11.48
N GLU A 176 4.73 -13.17 12.06
CA GLU A 176 6.09 -13.52 11.66
C GLU A 176 6.16 -13.93 10.19
N MET A 177 5.20 -14.77 9.77
CA MET A 177 5.10 -15.21 8.39
C MET A 177 4.80 -14.07 7.40
N ALA A 178 4.03 -13.06 7.81
CA ALA A 178 3.77 -11.87 6.98
C ALA A 178 5.07 -11.08 6.73
N TYR A 179 5.97 -11.04 7.70
CA TYR A 179 7.26 -10.36 7.62
C TYR A 179 8.45 -11.29 7.33
N ASN A 180 8.22 -12.50 6.83
CA ASN A 180 9.27 -13.48 6.51
C ASN A 180 10.21 -13.84 7.69
N LEU A 181 9.75 -13.67 8.93
CA LEU A 181 10.39 -14.20 10.14
C LEU A 181 10.09 -15.69 10.30
N ASN A 182 10.69 -16.35 11.29
CA ASN A 182 10.62 -17.79 11.43
C ASN A 182 9.82 -18.19 12.68
N PRO A 183 8.55 -18.62 12.53
CA PRO A 183 7.64 -18.94 13.65
C PRO A 183 8.01 -20.20 14.47
N LEU A 184 9.17 -20.78 14.17
CA LEU A 184 9.74 -21.94 14.86
C LEU A 184 11.07 -21.59 15.54
N PHE A 185 11.44 -20.31 15.63
CA PHE A 185 12.74 -19.86 16.09
C PHE A 185 12.71 -18.60 16.96
N ALA A 186 12.35 -18.79 18.23
CA ALA A 186 12.26 -17.77 19.28
C ALA A 186 13.45 -16.81 19.51
N ASN A 187 14.60 -17.04 18.88
CA ASN A 187 15.75 -16.12 18.96
C ASN A 187 15.79 -15.13 17.80
N ASP A 188 14.79 -15.08 16.93
CA ASP A 188 14.59 -13.94 16.04
C ASP A 188 13.76 -12.82 16.67
N ALA A 189 12.91 -13.03 17.68
CA ALA A 189 12.34 -11.95 18.50
C ALA A 189 13.30 -10.79 18.86
N PRO A 190 14.52 -11.04 19.40
CA PRO A 190 15.46 -9.98 19.75
C PRO A 190 16.33 -9.49 18.59
N GLN A 191 16.12 -9.99 17.36
CA GLN A 191 16.85 -9.51 16.18
C GLN A 191 16.24 -8.22 15.66
N ASP A 192 17.06 -7.49 14.91
CA ASP A 192 16.76 -6.20 14.33
C ASP A 192 17.20 -6.27 12.85
N PRO A 193 16.37 -6.85 11.96
CA PRO A 193 16.74 -7.12 10.57
C PRO A 193 16.86 -5.84 9.73
N ASP A 194 16.02 -4.85 10.01
CA ASP A 194 16.00 -3.56 9.33
C ASP A 194 17.00 -2.55 9.95
N GLY A 195 17.62 -2.90 11.09
CA GLY A 195 18.78 -2.23 11.67
C GLY A 195 18.46 -0.86 12.27
N ASP A 196 17.22 -0.64 12.68
CA ASP A 196 16.74 0.64 13.17
C ASP A 196 16.96 0.80 14.70
N GLY A 197 17.30 -0.30 15.38
CA GLY A 197 17.56 -0.37 16.81
C GLY A 197 16.38 -0.90 17.64
N VAL A 198 15.27 -1.25 17.01
CA VAL A 198 14.09 -1.89 17.61
C VAL A 198 14.15 -3.39 17.28
N SER A 199 13.76 -4.23 18.24
CA SER A 199 13.72 -5.68 18.01
C SER A 199 12.41 -6.09 17.35
N ASN A 200 12.39 -7.20 16.60
CA ASN A 200 11.17 -7.72 15.98
C ASN A 200 9.99 -7.81 16.97
N LEU A 201 10.24 -8.21 18.23
CA LEU A 201 9.22 -8.27 19.27
C LEU A 201 8.71 -6.87 19.65
N ASP A 202 9.61 -5.91 19.83
CA ASP A 202 9.23 -4.54 20.15
C ASP A 202 8.47 -3.89 18.98
N GLU A 203 8.81 -4.24 17.73
CA GLU A 203 8.11 -3.82 16.53
C GLU A 203 6.72 -4.43 16.41
N TYR A 204 6.58 -5.72 16.70
CA TYR A 204 5.26 -6.37 16.80
C TYR A 204 4.38 -5.64 17.84
N ILE A 205 4.94 -5.33 19.00
CA ILE A 205 4.24 -4.58 20.07
C ILE A 205 3.89 -3.15 19.61
N ALA A 206 4.76 -2.52 18.82
CA ALA A 206 4.56 -1.18 18.30
C ALA A 206 3.66 -1.12 17.04
N GLY A 207 3.41 -2.27 16.39
CA GLY A 207 2.72 -2.34 15.10
C GLY A 207 3.55 -1.79 13.94
N THR A 208 4.88 -1.83 14.02
CA THR A 208 5.81 -1.40 12.96
C THR A 208 6.30 -2.59 12.13
N ASN A 209 7.01 -2.30 11.04
CA ASN A 209 7.46 -3.32 10.08
C ASN A 209 8.93 -3.72 10.32
N PRO A 210 9.21 -4.98 10.72
CA PRO A 210 10.57 -5.46 11.03
C PRO A 210 11.52 -5.63 9.85
N ARG A 211 11.10 -5.19 8.67
CA ARG A 211 11.87 -5.27 7.43
C ARG A 211 12.14 -3.91 6.82
N ILE A 212 11.49 -2.85 7.28
CA ILE A 212 11.57 -1.52 6.69
C ILE A 212 11.59 -0.50 7.81
N ILE A 213 12.62 0.34 7.79
CA ILE A 213 12.77 1.44 8.72
C ILE A 213 11.62 2.45 8.45
N PRO A 214 10.72 2.72 9.42
CA PRO A 214 9.64 3.66 9.21
C PRO A 214 10.15 5.05 8.81
N GLY A 215 9.56 5.63 7.77
CA GLY A 215 9.97 6.91 7.19
C GLY A 215 11.17 6.85 6.26
N GLU A 216 11.64 5.65 5.91
CA GLU A 216 12.49 5.39 4.77
C GLU A 216 11.64 5.15 3.50
N PHE A 217 12.01 5.78 2.40
CA PHE A 217 11.32 5.76 1.12
C PHE A 217 12.00 4.81 0.16
N MET A 218 11.27 3.86 -0.41
CA MET A 218 11.74 2.97 -1.48
C MET A 218 11.49 3.60 -2.85
N VAL A 219 12.55 3.78 -3.64
CA VAL A 219 12.47 4.34 -5.00
C VAL A 219 11.90 3.30 -5.96
N GLY A 220 10.86 3.70 -6.70
CA GLY A 220 10.21 2.86 -7.70
C GLY A 220 11.06 2.61 -8.96
N ASP A 221 10.52 1.78 -9.86
CA ASP A 221 11.24 1.29 -11.04
C ASP A 221 11.62 2.38 -12.06
N SER A 222 10.94 3.53 -12.04
CA SER A 222 11.28 4.68 -12.90
C SER A 222 12.62 5.32 -12.53
N GLY A 223 13.04 5.20 -11.26
CA GLY A 223 14.20 5.94 -10.72
C GLY A 223 13.97 7.46 -10.65
N VAL A 224 12.74 7.93 -10.85
CA VAL A 224 12.38 9.35 -10.76
C VAL A 224 11.46 9.52 -9.57
N VAL A 225 11.89 10.33 -8.61
CA VAL A 225 11.11 10.72 -7.43
C VAL A 225 10.64 12.15 -7.65
N ALA A 226 9.32 12.38 -7.63
CA ALA A 226 8.74 13.70 -7.78
C ALA A 226 8.12 14.15 -6.45
N ILE A 227 8.45 15.35 -6.01
CA ILE A 227 8.01 15.92 -4.73
C ILE A 227 7.23 17.21 -5.02
N ASP A 228 5.98 17.26 -4.56
CA ASP A 228 5.11 18.44 -4.60
C ASP A 228 4.87 18.96 -3.18
N TRP A 229 5.13 20.25 -2.97
CA TRP A 229 4.87 20.91 -1.70
C TRP A 229 3.46 21.49 -1.70
N LEU A 230 2.54 20.80 -1.04
CA LEU A 230 1.12 21.09 -1.14
C LEU A 230 0.69 22.23 -0.21
N TYR A 231 1.18 22.23 1.02
CA TYR A 231 0.75 23.20 2.04
C TYR A 231 1.84 23.49 3.07
N ASP A 232 1.82 24.72 3.58
CA ASP A 232 2.70 25.25 4.61
C ASP A 232 1.88 25.91 5.74
N GLY A 233 1.78 25.20 6.87
CA GLY A 233 1.02 25.60 8.05
C GLY A 233 1.87 26.01 9.24
N GLY A 234 3.17 25.67 9.22
CA GLY A 234 4.08 25.79 10.35
C GLY A 234 4.83 27.12 10.39
N MET A 235 5.57 27.39 11.47
CA MET A 235 6.54 28.51 11.49
C MET A 235 7.91 28.08 10.95
N PHE A 236 7.93 27.00 10.18
CA PHE A 236 9.11 26.44 9.56
C PHE A 236 9.67 27.44 8.55
N GLU A 237 10.94 27.85 8.71
CA GLU A 237 11.63 28.77 7.79
C GLU A 237 13.01 28.20 7.42
N GLY A 238 13.03 27.07 6.70
CA GLY A 238 14.28 26.38 6.40
C GLY A 238 14.28 25.45 5.19
N GLU A 239 15.19 24.47 5.19
CA GLU A 239 15.43 23.59 4.04
C GLU A 239 14.99 22.15 4.28
N ILE A 240 14.53 21.51 3.20
CA ILE A 240 14.32 20.06 3.15
C ILE A 240 15.35 19.46 2.20
N GLY A 241 15.98 18.38 2.63
CA GLY A 241 16.81 17.54 1.80
C GLY A 241 16.30 16.10 1.74
N ILE A 242 16.66 15.40 0.68
CA ILE A 242 16.58 13.95 0.59
C ILE A 242 17.99 13.37 0.49
N PHE A 243 18.21 12.24 1.15
CA PHE A 243 19.48 11.53 1.10
C PHE A 243 19.27 10.02 1.08
N THR A 244 20.07 9.33 0.28
CA THR A 244 20.11 7.86 0.27
C THR A 244 20.56 7.33 1.62
N THR A 245 19.93 6.27 2.07
CA THR A 245 20.18 5.61 3.36
C THR A 245 21.12 4.42 3.25
N SER A 246 21.46 4.01 2.02
CA SER A 246 22.42 2.93 1.77
C SER A 246 23.75 3.17 2.50
N GLY A 247 24.11 2.25 3.40
CA GLY A 247 25.31 2.34 4.23
C GLY A 247 25.22 3.30 5.43
N MET A 248 24.10 4.01 5.63
CA MET A 248 23.93 4.93 6.76
C MET A 248 23.89 4.22 8.12
N LYS A 249 23.52 2.92 8.15
CA LYS A 249 23.55 2.06 9.34
C LYS A 249 24.90 2.09 10.08
N ALA A 250 26.00 2.27 9.36
CA ALA A 250 27.34 2.35 9.96
C ALA A 250 27.54 3.59 10.86
N PHE A 251 26.66 4.59 10.77
CA PHE A 251 26.75 5.85 11.49
C PHE A 251 25.71 6.00 12.61
N ILE A 252 24.75 5.08 12.76
CA ILE A 252 23.66 5.19 13.75
C ILE A 252 24.18 5.37 15.19
N SER A 253 25.32 4.73 15.53
CA SER A 253 25.94 4.87 16.85
C SER A 253 26.66 6.20 17.09
N ASP A 254 26.84 7.03 16.06
CA ASP A 254 27.50 8.34 16.13
C ASP A 254 26.64 9.40 15.41
N PRO A 255 25.73 10.05 16.16
CA PRO A 255 24.75 10.95 15.58
C PRO A 255 25.37 12.17 14.87
N GLU A 256 26.52 12.66 15.33
CA GLU A 256 27.22 13.77 14.68
C GLU A 256 27.66 13.38 13.27
N THR A 257 28.24 12.18 13.13
CA THR A 257 28.66 11.63 11.85
C THR A 257 27.47 11.28 10.96
N PHE A 258 26.39 10.74 11.52
CA PHE A 258 25.16 10.47 10.77
C PHE A 258 24.59 11.74 10.15
N ILE A 259 24.40 12.80 10.96
CA ILE A 259 23.88 14.08 10.48
C ILE A 259 24.80 14.67 9.42
N ALA A 260 26.11 14.70 9.65
CA ALA A 260 27.07 15.24 8.69
C ALA A 260 27.03 14.51 7.35
N GLU A 261 26.92 13.18 7.35
CA GLU A 261 26.86 12.37 6.13
C GLU A 261 25.51 12.53 5.40
N ALA A 262 24.39 12.57 6.12
CA ALA A 262 23.07 12.82 5.55
C ALA A 262 23.03 14.18 4.82
N VAL A 263 23.54 15.22 5.47
CA VAL A 263 23.64 16.58 4.92
C VAL A 263 24.60 16.61 3.72
N ARG A 264 25.75 15.94 3.80
CA ARG A 264 26.71 15.85 2.67
C ARG A 264 26.05 15.22 1.43
N ARG A 265 25.23 14.18 1.62
CA ARG A 265 24.50 13.50 0.54
C ARG A 265 23.40 14.39 -0.04
N ALA A 266 22.60 15.04 0.80
CA ALA A 266 21.57 15.99 0.35
C ALA A 266 22.18 17.14 -0.48
N LEU A 267 23.33 17.67 -0.07
CA LEU A 267 24.04 18.73 -0.80
C LEU A 267 24.80 18.24 -2.05
N SER A 268 24.80 16.94 -2.34
CA SER A 268 25.61 16.40 -3.44
C SER A 268 25.08 16.76 -4.82
N ASN A 269 23.77 16.97 -4.95
CA ASN A 269 23.07 17.10 -6.22
C ASN A 269 23.36 15.92 -7.17
N THR A 270 23.28 14.72 -6.61
CA THR A 270 23.49 13.44 -7.32
C THR A 270 22.47 12.43 -6.87
N THR A 271 22.51 11.20 -7.41
CA THR A 271 21.68 10.10 -6.90
C THR A 271 21.89 9.80 -5.41
N GLU A 272 22.91 10.35 -4.75
CA GLU A 272 23.07 10.24 -3.29
C GLU A 272 22.09 11.12 -2.51
N GLY A 273 21.60 12.23 -3.09
CA GLY A 273 20.70 13.16 -2.43
C GLY A 273 20.65 14.55 -3.09
N TYR A 274 19.62 15.30 -2.70
CA TYR A 274 19.28 16.62 -3.24
C TYR A 274 18.73 17.54 -2.14
N VAL A 275 18.93 18.84 -2.29
CA VAL A 275 18.10 19.85 -1.60
C VAL A 275 16.78 19.89 -2.35
N VAL A 276 15.69 19.59 -1.64
CA VAL A 276 14.35 19.50 -2.20
C VAL A 276 13.71 20.87 -2.21
N LEU A 277 13.65 21.55 -1.07
CA LEU A 277 13.03 22.87 -1.00
C LEU A 277 13.67 23.78 0.06
N SER A 278 13.46 25.08 -0.10
CA SER A 278 13.93 26.17 0.75
C SER A 278 12.79 27.17 0.96
N ASP A 279 12.08 27.05 2.09
CA ASP A 279 10.92 27.90 2.41
C ASP A 279 11.21 29.42 2.33
N PRO A 280 12.40 29.94 2.71
CA PRO A 280 12.72 31.36 2.52
C PRO A 280 12.73 31.83 1.05
N GLU A 281 12.76 30.93 0.07
CA GLU A 281 12.90 31.25 -1.35
C GLU A 281 11.72 30.73 -2.20
N GLU A 282 10.84 29.89 -1.65
CA GLU A 282 9.73 29.30 -2.37
C GLU A 282 8.55 28.97 -1.46
N GLY A 283 7.36 28.84 -2.04
CA GLY A 283 6.12 28.59 -1.32
C GLY A 283 5.40 27.32 -1.75
N ALA A 284 4.44 26.91 -0.93
CA ALA A 284 3.56 25.78 -1.18
C ALA A 284 2.51 26.09 -2.27
N ARG A 285 2.02 25.03 -2.92
CA ARG A 285 1.04 25.07 -4.01
C ARG A 285 -0.28 25.73 -3.62
N LEU A 286 -0.76 25.47 -2.41
CA LEU A 286 -2.04 25.93 -1.90
C LEU A 286 -1.85 27.01 -0.83
N SER A 287 -2.73 28.01 -0.86
CA SER A 287 -2.80 29.07 0.13
C SER A 287 -4.21 29.15 0.70
N GLY A 288 -4.32 29.59 1.95
CA GLY A 288 -5.54 29.71 2.74
C GLY A 288 -5.37 29.12 4.14
N ALA A 289 -6.32 29.40 5.02
CA ALA A 289 -6.29 28.83 6.36
C ALA A 289 -6.63 27.34 6.34
N LEU A 290 -5.78 26.54 6.97
CA LEU A 290 -6.02 25.16 7.39
C LEU A 290 -5.91 25.11 8.92
N GLY A 291 -7.01 24.84 9.63
CA GLY A 291 -7.10 24.87 11.09
C GLY A 291 -7.43 26.24 11.69
N GLU A 292 -7.24 26.39 13.01
CA GLU A 292 -7.46 27.66 13.74
C GLU A 292 -6.37 28.72 13.51
N ARG A 293 -5.39 28.45 12.62
CA ARG A 293 -4.16 29.25 12.50
C ARG A 293 -4.05 30.00 11.17
N LYS A 294 -3.11 30.95 11.20
CA LYS A 294 -2.66 31.75 10.07
C LYS A 294 -1.68 30.88 9.26
N GLU A 295 -1.86 30.81 7.94
CA GLU A 295 -0.86 30.22 7.04
C GLU A 295 0.45 31.02 7.07
N TRP A 296 1.56 30.31 6.82
CA TRP A 296 2.90 30.92 6.74
C TRP A 296 3.48 30.86 5.33
N ASN A 297 2.76 30.22 4.40
CA ASN A 297 3.13 30.10 2.99
C ASN A 297 3.58 31.44 2.41
N SER A 298 4.85 31.52 2.02
CA SER A 298 5.49 32.70 1.48
C SER A 298 6.36 32.36 0.26
N GLY A 299 6.57 33.33 -0.63
CA GLY A 299 7.37 33.10 -1.85
C GLY A 299 6.62 32.39 -3.00
N PRO A 300 7.31 32.16 -4.13
CA PRO A 300 6.72 31.57 -5.33
C PRO A 300 6.62 30.04 -5.26
N TYR A 301 5.53 29.47 -5.78
CA TYR A 301 5.45 28.03 -6.02
C TYR A 301 6.27 27.63 -7.25
N ASN A 302 7.29 26.79 -7.06
CA ASN A 302 8.22 26.37 -8.11
C ASN A 302 7.82 25.08 -8.84
N GLY A 303 6.61 24.57 -8.61
CA GLY A 303 6.13 23.33 -9.22
C GLY A 303 6.65 22.07 -8.55
N VAL A 304 6.19 20.93 -9.07
CA VAL A 304 6.65 19.59 -8.70
C VAL A 304 8.11 19.44 -9.11
N LYS A 305 8.97 19.07 -8.15
CA LYS A 305 10.40 18.86 -8.40
C LYS A 305 10.70 17.38 -8.62
N GLU A 306 11.39 17.07 -9.71
CA GLU A 306 11.77 15.72 -10.09
C GLU A 306 13.25 15.45 -9.83
N PHE A 307 13.54 14.34 -9.14
CA PHE A 307 14.88 13.93 -8.74
C PHE A 307 15.20 12.54 -9.29
N SER A 308 16.33 12.43 -9.99
CA SER A 308 16.83 11.13 -10.43
C SER A 308 17.53 10.41 -9.27
N MET A 309 17.01 9.25 -8.90
CA MET A 309 17.56 8.35 -7.89
C MET A 309 17.78 6.96 -8.50
N ARG A 310 18.41 6.06 -7.74
CA ARG A 310 18.62 4.68 -8.20
C ARG A 310 17.37 3.86 -7.90
N CYS A 311 16.85 3.15 -8.89
CA CYS A 311 15.69 2.27 -8.72
C CYS A 311 15.97 1.22 -7.64
N GLY A 312 15.04 1.03 -6.71
CA GLY A 312 15.15 0.08 -5.60
C GLY A 312 16.10 0.49 -4.48
N ASP A 313 16.83 1.61 -4.60
CA ASP A 313 17.51 2.20 -3.45
C ASP A 313 16.48 2.84 -2.51
N THR A 314 16.90 3.06 -1.28
CA THR A 314 16.12 3.76 -0.27
C THR A 314 16.70 5.15 0.05
N PHE A 315 15.82 6.08 0.43
CA PHE A 315 16.19 7.41 0.88
C PHE A 315 15.36 7.87 2.08
N ALA A 316 15.81 8.92 2.74
CA ALA A 316 15.09 9.58 3.83
C ALA A 316 15.10 11.09 3.64
N ILE A 317 14.20 11.76 4.36
CA ILE A 317 14.06 13.20 4.37
C ILE A 317 14.77 13.76 5.61
N ILE A 318 15.44 14.89 5.42
CA ILE A 318 15.97 15.74 6.49
C ILE A 318 15.31 17.11 6.39
N LEU A 319 14.62 17.52 7.45
CA LEU A 319 13.96 18.79 7.62
C LEU A 319 14.84 19.67 8.54
N VAL A 320 15.20 20.87 8.09
CA VAL A 320 16.09 21.78 8.82
C VAL A 320 15.36 23.11 9.09
N PRO A 321 14.86 23.39 10.30
CA PRO A 321 13.79 24.37 10.56
C PRO A 321 14.09 25.86 10.46
N ASN A 322 15.31 26.30 10.75
CA ASN A 322 15.65 27.73 10.71
C ASN A 322 17.11 27.93 10.29
N THR A 323 17.57 27.08 9.37
CA THR A 323 18.91 27.16 8.80
C THR A 323 18.99 26.37 7.51
N THR A 324 20.11 26.49 6.81
CA THR A 324 20.38 25.73 5.58
C THR A 324 21.16 24.46 5.90
N LEU A 325 21.03 23.46 5.04
CA LEU A 325 21.84 22.24 5.04
C LEU A 325 23.34 22.59 4.99
N GLU A 326 23.73 23.61 4.22
CA GLU A 326 25.14 24.05 4.18
C GLU A 326 25.62 24.56 5.55
N THR A 327 24.77 25.29 6.27
CA THR A 327 25.09 25.78 7.62
C THR A 327 25.14 24.62 8.61
N LEU A 328 24.18 23.70 8.53
CA LEU A 328 24.11 22.52 9.39
C LEU A 328 25.33 21.60 9.22
N LEU A 329 25.87 21.45 8.00
CA LEU A 329 27.09 20.66 7.74
C LEU A 329 28.29 21.12 8.58
N ARG A 330 28.34 22.40 8.95
CA ARG A 330 29.43 22.99 9.76
C ARG A 330 29.23 22.79 11.26
N VAL A 331 27.99 22.55 11.70
CA VAL A 331 27.61 22.35 13.10
C VAL A 331 26.56 21.22 13.21
N PRO A 332 26.90 19.97 12.82
CA PRO A 332 25.92 18.89 12.67
C PRO A 332 25.25 18.49 13.99
N LEU A 333 26.01 18.44 15.09
CA LEU A 333 25.45 18.14 16.41
C LEU A 333 25.10 19.43 17.17
N THR A 334 23.91 19.97 16.88
CA THR A 334 23.34 21.12 17.59
C THR A 334 22.30 20.71 18.61
N THR A 335 22.31 21.34 19.79
CA THR A 335 21.28 21.18 20.82
C THR A 335 20.24 22.30 20.77
N ASN A 336 20.39 23.27 19.84
CA ASN A 336 19.41 24.33 19.65
C ASN A 336 18.20 23.77 18.88
N PRO A 337 17.01 23.67 19.50
CA PRO A 337 15.84 23.06 18.88
C PRO A 337 15.38 23.77 17.60
N ASN A 338 15.69 25.05 17.43
CA ASN A 338 15.23 25.81 16.26
C ASN A 338 16.06 25.53 14.99
N ILE A 339 17.22 24.88 15.11
CA ILE A 339 18.09 24.55 13.96
C ILE A 339 18.48 23.08 13.95
N ARG A 340 17.82 22.29 14.79
CA ARG A 340 18.08 20.87 14.94
C ARG A 340 17.40 20.14 13.78
N PRO A 341 18.11 19.24 13.06
CA PRO A 341 17.49 18.50 11.97
C PRO A 341 16.47 17.51 12.52
N LEU A 342 15.36 17.40 11.80
CA LEU A 342 14.32 16.41 12.00
C LEU A 342 14.38 15.44 10.81
N PHE A 343 14.42 14.15 11.09
CA PHE A 343 14.49 13.11 10.06
C PHE A 343 13.13 12.43 9.90
N SER A 344 12.80 12.03 8.66
CA SER A 344 11.65 11.15 8.42
C SER A 344 11.82 9.80 9.11
N ILE A 345 13.06 9.33 9.25
CA ILE A 345 13.40 8.14 10.04
C ILE A 345 13.35 8.51 11.53
N ALA A 346 12.26 8.11 12.20
CA ALA A 346 11.96 8.48 13.58
C ALA A 346 13.12 8.22 14.57
N LEU A 347 13.80 7.09 14.43
CA LEU A 347 14.87 6.64 15.35
C LEU A 347 16.19 7.41 15.18
N SER A 348 16.34 8.16 14.08
CA SER A 348 17.50 9.04 13.88
C SER A 348 17.38 10.37 14.64
N ASN A 349 16.23 10.63 15.28
CA ASN A 349 15.99 11.84 16.08
C ASN A 349 16.36 11.58 17.57
N LEU A 350 17.52 12.07 18.02
CA LEU A 350 18.05 11.80 19.39
C LEU A 350 17.12 12.23 20.56
N ASP A 351 17.28 11.58 21.72
CA ASP A 351 16.77 12.01 23.06
C ASP A 351 15.26 11.94 23.37
N TYR A 352 14.42 11.36 22.51
CA TYR A 352 12.99 11.29 22.79
C TYR A 352 12.44 9.94 22.27
N GLY A 353 11.80 9.15 23.15
CA GLY A 353 11.52 7.73 22.90
C GLY A 353 10.47 7.49 21.81
N MET A 354 10.57 6.34 21.12
CA MET A 354 9.57 5.72 20.22
C MET A 354 8.63 6.76 19.59
N HIS A 355 9.17 7.60 18.71
CA HIS A 355 8.45 8.74 18.12
C HIS A 355 7.39 8.29 17.14
N VAL A 356 6.18 8.19 17.65
CA VAL A 356 4.99 8.34 16.84
C VAL A 356 5.01 9.75 16.22
N GLY A 357 5.37 9.83 14.94
CA GLY A 357 4.93 10.88 14.01
C GLY A 357 5.71 12.21 13.95
N GLN A 358 6.93 12.17 13.40
CA GLN A 358 7.45 13.33 12.67
C GLN A 358 6.75 13.50 11.31
N MET A 359 6.28 12.37 10.78
CA MET A 359 5.65 12.22 9.49
C MET A 359 4.51 11.22 9.62
N ALA A 360 3.41 11.49 8.94
CA ALA A 360 2.23 10.64 8.93
C ALA A 360 1.70 10.47 7.51
N ASP A 361 1.23 9.27 7.18
CA ASP A 361 0.57 8.99 5.90
C ASP A 361 -0.86 9.53 5.95
N ILE A 362 -1.18 10.44 5.03
CA ILE A 362 -2.46 11.15 4.98
C ILE A 362 -3.59 10.24 4.48
N ASN A 363 -3.30 9.39 3.50
CA ASN A 363 -4.29 8.66 2.70
C ASN A 363 -4.11 7.13 2.75
N GLY A 364 -3.05 6.63 3.37
CA GLY A 364 -2.76 5.21 3.51
C GLY A 364 -2.10 4.58 2.28
N TYR A 365 -1.76 5.38 1.26
CA TYR A 365 -1.09 4.91 0.04
C TYR A 365 0.43 5.09 0.09
N GLY A 366 0.99 5.64 1.17
CA GLY A 366 2.43 5.83 1.34
C GLY A 366 3.04 6.81 0.34
N ASN A 367 2.27 7.78 -0.14
CA ASN A 367 2.70 8.75 -1.17
C ASN A 367 2.34 10.21 -0.83
N ALA A 368 1.69 10.46 0.32
CA ALA A 368 1.30 11.78 0.75
C ALA A 368 1.48 11.88 2.27
N PHE A 369 2.24 12.88 2.68
CA PHE A 369 2.83 12.93 4.00
C PHE A 369 2.59 14.27 4.66
N ALA A 370 2.09 14.18 5.88
CA ALA A 370 1.83 15.29 6.78
C ALA A 370 2.93 15.29 7.86
N PHE A 371 3.53 16.44 8.11
CA PHE A 371 4.65 16.59 9.02
C PHE A 371 4.33 17.59 10.12
N GLU A 372 4.96 17.37 11.27
CA GLU A 372 5.11 18.38 12.32
C GLU A 372 6.43 19.12 12.12
N ASP A 373 6.52 20.42 12.41
CA ASP A 373 7.77 21.19 12.29
C ASP A 373 8.56 21.32 13.60
N GLN A 374 8.02 20.77 14.70
CA GLN A 374 8.65 20.78 16.02
C GLN A 374 8.78 19.39 16.63
N ASP A 375 9.69 19.30 17.59
CA ASP A 375 9.79 18.13 18.47
C ASP A 375 8.43 17.79 19.12
N PHE A 376 8.18 16.50 19.35
CA PHE A 376 6.96 15.97 19.98
C PHE A 376 6.49 16.70 21.25
N GLU A 377 7.41 17.19 22.11
CA GLU A 377 7.03 17.92 23.34
C GLU A 377 6.41 19.31 23.08
N LYS A 378 6.62 19.89 21.90
CA LYS A 378 6.19 21.23 21.50
C LYS A 378 5.19 21.23 20.34
N SER A 379 5.18 20.15 19.57
CA SER A 379 4.16 19.81 18.58
C SER A 379 2.75 19.98 19.15
N ASP A 380 1.84 20.53 18.34
CA ASP A 380 0.41 20.60 18.64
C ASP A 380 -0.39 19.44 18.05
N MET A 381 0.31 18.51 17.38
CA MET A 381 -0.16 17.18 16.97
C MET A 381 -1.34 17.26 15.99
N ASP A 382 -1.33 18.26 15.10
CA ASP A 382 -2.28 18.42 14.01
C ASP A 382 -1.71 18.08 12.63
N TYR A 383 -0.38 17.93 12.53
CA TYR A 383 0.41 17.52 11.38
C TYR A 383 0.11 18.34 10.12
N ASN A 384 -0.26 19.60 10.27
CA ASN A 384 -0.50 20.49 9.13
C ASN A 384 0.66 21.46 8.86
N ASP A 385 1.77 21.34 9.61
CA ASP A 385 2.89 22.28 9.49
C ASP A 385 3.53 22.20 8.10
N LEU A 386 3.66 21.00 7.56
CA LEU A 386 4.18 20.76 6.21
C LEU A 386 3.45 19.57 5.57
N ILE A 387 2.96 19.74 4.34
CA ILE A 387 2.30 18.68 3.59
C ILE A 387 3.01 18.48 2.25
N LEU A 388 3.52 17.27 2.03
CA LEU A 388 4.20 16.88 0.80
C LEU A 388 3.46 15.72 0.12
N GLN A 389 3.37 15.77 -1.20
CA GLN A 389 3.10 14.58 -2.00
C GLN A 389 4.42 14.10 -2.62
N ILE A 390 4.69 12.80 -2.50
CA ILE A 390 5.89 12.16 -3.03
C ILE A 390 5.45 11.02 -3.92
N THR A 391 5.75 11.13 -5.21
CA THR A 391 5.43 10.10 -6.21
C THR A 391 6.71 9.52 -6.81
N GLY A 392 6.62 8.30 -7.34
CA GLY A 392 7.80 7.54 -7.78
C GLY A 392 8.60 6.90 -6.64
N ALA A 393 8.16 7.06 -5.40
CA ALA A 393 8.63 6.35 -4.23
C ALA A 393 7.47 6.09 -3.26
N VAL A 394 7.63 5.10 -2.37
CA VAL A 394 6.67 4.79 -1.30
C VAL A 394 7.39 4.66 0.03
N ALA A 395 6.74 5.05 1.13
CA ALA A 395 7.26 4.84 2.48
C ALA A 395 6.19 4.25 3.38
N GLU A 396 6.62 3.46 4.37
CA GLU A 396 5.76 3.02 5.47
C GLU A 396 5.95 3.95 6.67
N VAL A 397 4.87 4.57 7.11
CA VAL A 397 4.79 5.41 8.31
C VAL A 397 3.43 5.26 8.97
N PRO A 398 3.29 5.67 10.25
CA PRO A 398 1.99 5.70 10.90
C PRO A 398 0.95 6.50 10.09
N SER A 399 -0.30 6.03 10.08
CA SER A 399 -1.38 6.79 9.45
C SER A 399 -1.69 8.05 10.25
N LEU A 400 -2.15 9.11 9.58
CA LEU A 400 -2.54 10.36 10.24
C LEU A 400 -3.62 10.13 11.32
N ASP A 401 -4.54 9.19 11.09
CA ASP A 401 -5.55 8.79 12.09
C ASP A 401 -4.95 8.27 13.40
N SER A 402 -3.79 7.62 13.33
CA SER A 402 -3.15 7.04 14.51
C SER A 402 -2.41 8.09 15.35
N VAL A 403 -2.08 9.25 14.77
CA VAL A 403 -1.17 10.23 15.36
C VAL A 403 -1.80 11.60 15.62
N ILE A 404 -2.87 11.96 14.90
CA ILE A 404 -3.56 13.25 15.10
C ILE A 404 -4.30 13.27 16.44
N ALA A 405 -4.12 14.35 17.21
CA ALA A 405 -4.78 14.48 18.49
C ALA A 405 -6.30 14.70 18.34
N SER A 406 -7.12 13.86 18.97
CA SER A 406 -8.52 14.23 19.25
C SER A 406 -8.54 15.27 20.38
N TYR A 407 -8.91 16.52 20.06
CA TYR A 407 -9.14 17.55 21.08
C TYR A 407 -10.47 17.24 21.79
N GLU A 408 -10.44 16.44 22.86
CA GLU A 408 -11.55 16.44 23.81
C GLU A 408 -11.60 17.83 24.47
N THR A 409 -12.68 18.56 24.22
CA THR A 409 -13.00 19.82 24.89
C THR A 409 -13.26 19.57 26.37
N ASP A 410 -12.20 19.40 27.17
CA ASP A 410 -12.28 19.46 28.63
C ASP A 410 -10.99 20.06 29.21
N GLY A 411 -10.78 21.36 28.94
CA GLY A 411 -10.27 22.37 29.87
C GLY A 411 -8.97 22.13 30.66
N ASN A 412 -8.18 21.09 30.41
CA ASN A 412 -7.02 20.76 31.24
C ASN A 412 -5.87 20.15 30.41
N ARG A 413 -5.01 21.04 29.87
CA ARG A 413 -3.71 20.71 29.25
C ARG A 413 -2.78 19.87 30.15
N GLN A 414 -3.11 19.64 31.42
CA GLN A 414 -2.27 18.92 32.39
C GLN A 414 -2.52 17.40 32.45
N ALA A 415 -3.56 16.87 31.81
CA ALA A 415 -3.89 15.44 31.91
C ALA A 415 -3.00 14.50 31.05
N ARG A 416 -2.24 15.02 30.08
CA ARG A 416 -1.43 14.18 29.15
C ARG A 416 0.02 13.95 29.58
N ARG A 417 0.50 14.59 30.67
CA ARG A 417 1.85 14.35 31.24
C ARG A 417 1.99 13.03 32.04
N LYS A 418 1.07 12.08 31.86
CA LYS A 418 1.07 10.78 32.57
C LYS A 418 0.71 9.61 31.64
N ARG A 419 1.13 9.66 30.37
CA ARG A 419 1.28 8.45 29.55
C ARG A 419 2.71 7.92 29.75
N ASP A 420 3.05 7.58 30.99
CA ASP A 420 4.25 6.79 31.31
C ASP A 420 3.86 5.29 31.31
N ASP A 421 4.73 4.47 30.73
CA ASP A 421 4.96 3.04 31.04
C ASP A 421 3.82 2.02 30.87
N ARG A 422 3.03 2.06 29.78
CA ARG A 422 2.22 0.87 29.40
C ARG A 422 2.22 0.61 27.90
N PRO A 423 2.49 -0.65 27.46
CA PRO A 423 2.21 -1.06 26.10
C PRO A 423 0.70 -0.97 25.83
N MET A 424 0.35 -0.49 24.64
CA MET A 424 -1.03 -0.32 24.20
C MET A 424 -1.69 -1.69 24.00
N LEU A 425 -2.29 -2.23 25.06
CA LEU A 425 -3.28 -3.29 24.92
C LEU A 425 -4.54 -2.69 24.31
N PHE A 426 -4.98 -3.29 23.20
CA PHE A 426 -6.24 -3.09 22.51
C PHE A 426 -7.40 -2.70 23.45
N ASP A 427 -7.74 -1.42 23.42
CA ASP A 427 -9.11 -0.95 23.53
C ASP A 427 -9.27 0.05 22.38
N ALA A 428 -9.70 -0.44 21.23
CA ALA A 428 -10.09 0.42 20.11
C ALA A 428 -11.20 1.38 20.61
N PRO A 429 -11.01 2.71 20.58
CA PRO A 429 -12.14 3.59 20.70
C PRO A 429 -12.93 3.52 19.39
N LEU A 430 -14.25 3.42 19.50
CA LEU A 430 -15.18 3.75 18.43
C LEU A 430 -14.74 5.06 17.74
N PRO A 431 -15.01 5.27 16.44
CA PRO A 431 -14.63 6.50 15.75
C PRO A 431 -15.29 7.69 16.44
N VAL A 432 -14.50 8.39 17.24
CA VAL A 432 -14.85 9.70 17.75
C VAL A 432 -14.60 10.62 16.58
N PHE A 433 -15.66 11.18 16.00
CA PHE A 433 -15.52 12.24 15.00
C PHE A 433 -14.69 13.36 15.61
N ASN A 434 -13.43 13.46 15.20
CA ASN A 434 -12.53 14.51 15.64
C ASN A 434 -12.98 15.79 14.93
N SER A 435 -13.61 16.73 15.65
CA SER A 435 -14.11 17.98 15.07
C SER A 435 -13.01 18.88 14.49
N ASN A 436 -11.74 18.51 14.64
CA ASN A 436 -10.56 19.27 14.25
C ASN A 436 -9.68 18.51 13.23
N ASP A 437 -10.13 17.40 12.64
CA ASP A 437 -9.41 16.77 11.53
C ASP A 437 -9.53 17.64 10.27
N TRP A 438 -8.47 18.39 9.99
CA TRP A 438 -8.42 19.38 8.90
C TRP A 438 -8.77 18.78 7.54
N ARG A 439 -8.55 17.47 7.32
CA ARG A 439 -8.89 16.78 6.07
C ARG A 439 -10.38 16.83 5.76
N THR A 440 -11.23 16.83 6.78
CA THR A 440 -12.69 16.67 6.64
C THR A 440 -13.50 17.83 7.18
N SER A 441 -12.93 18.63 8.08
CA SER A 441 -13.62 19.77 8.70
C SER A 441 -13.53 21.06 7.88
N GLU A 442 -12.64 21.12 6.89
CA GLU A 442 -12.30 22.37 6.20
C GLU A 442 -12.24 22.26 4.67
N ALA A 443 -12.58 23.37 4.00
CA ALA A 443 -12.63 23.43 2.55
C ALA A 443 -11.26 23.16 1.90
N LEU A 444 -10.18 23.64 2.52
CA LEU A 444 -8.83 23.45 2.00
C LEU A 444 -8.33 22.02 2.20
N GLY A 445 -8.60 21.41 3.36
CA GLY A 445 -8.25 20.00 3.58
C GLY A 445 -9.00 19.06 2.64
N MET A 446 -10.28 19.32 2.35
CA MET A 446 -11.01 18.57 1.32
C MET A 446 -10.38 18.72 -0.08
N GLN A 447 -9.84 19.89 -0.42
CA GLN A 447 -9.11 20.09 -1.69
C GLN A 447 -7.80 19.30 -1.72
N ILE A 448 -7.05 19.25 -0.61
CA ILE A 448 -5.84 18.43 -0.51
C ILE A 448 -6.20 16.96 -0.73
N ILE A 449 -7.20 16.44 -0.02
CA ILE A 449 -7.62 15.03 -0.16
C ILE A 449 -8.13 14.73 -1.58
N GLU A 450 -8.99 15.57 -2.14
CA GLU A 450 -9.47 15.41 -3.51
C GLU A 450 -8.30 15.44 -4.51
N HIS A 451 -7.27 16.26 -4.29
CA HIS A 451 -6.05 16.27 -5.11
C HIS A 451 -5.24 14.98 -5.00
N LEU A 452 -5.09 14.43 -3.80
CA LEU A 452 -4.34 13.18 -3.56
C LEU A 452 -5.07 11.94 -4.10
N GLU A 453 -6.40 11.93 -4.04
CA GLU A 453 -7.24 10.81 -4.47
C GLU A 453 -7.57 10.82 -5.96
N SER A 454 -7.39 11.96 -6.64
CA SER A 454 -7.62 12.10 -8.07
C SER A 454 -6.50 11.44 -8.86
N SER A 455 -6.59 10.11 -8.93
CA SER A 455 -5.69 9.25 -9.67
C SER A 455 -5.89 9.38 -11.20
N ALA A 456 -4.81 9.74 -11.90
CA ALA A 456 -4.47 9.13 -13.20
C ALA A 456 -3.77 7.80 -12.86
N THR A 457 -4.06 6.62 -13.41
CA THR A 457 -4.37 6.27 -14.79
C THR A 457 -5.12 4.92 -14.77
N GLY A 458 -6.44 4.93 -14.95
CA GLY A 458 -7.13 3.72 -15.41
C GLY A 458 -6.78 3.49 -16.89
N PRO A 459 -6.84 2.24 -17.40
CA PRO A 459 -6.58 1.96 -18.82
C PRO A 459 -7.52 2.71 -19.79
N GLU A 460 -8.64 3.22 -19.28
CA GLU A 460 -9.65 3.98 -20.04
C GLU A 460 -9.68 5.48 -19.67
N THR A 461 -8.74 5.96 -18.85
CA THR A 461 -8.74 7.36 -18.40
C THR A 461 -8.20 8.27 -19.50
N LEU A 462 -8.96 9.32 -19.83
CA LEU A 462 -8.49 10.40 -20.70
C LEU A 462 -7.81 11.48 -19.86
N TRP A 463 -6.62 11.87 -20.29
CA TRP A 463 -5.81 12.90 -19.64
C TRP A 463 -5.02 13.70 -20.67
N MET A 464 -4.55 14.89 -20.29
CA MET A 464 -3.74 15.72 -21.19
C MET A 464 -2.53 16.32 -20.46
N SER A 465 -1.47 16.58 -21.22
CA SER A 465 -0.39 17.48 -20.81
C SER A 465 -0.37 18.71 -21.70
N VAL A 466 -0.07 19.86 -21.10
CA VAL A 466 0.03 21.14 -21.78
C VAL A 466 1.39 21.73 -21.46
N ASN A 467 2.17 21.99 -22.50
CA ASN A 467 3.55 22.42 -22.41
C ASN A 467 3.70 23.78 -23.10
N VAL A 468 4.35 24.72 -22.44
CA VAL A 468 4.81 25.98 -23.05
C VAL A 468 6.28 26.17 -22.76
N ASP A 469 7.00 26.76 -23.71
CA ASP A 469 8.38 27.17 -23.47
C ASP A 469 8.48 28.40 -22.54
N ALA A 470 9.71 28.82 -22.26
CA ALA A 470 9.99 29.89 -21.32
C ALA A 470 9.47 31.28 -21.74
N SER A 471 8.94 31.47 -22.96
CA SER A 471 8.47 32.76 -23.48
C SER A 471 7.23 33.31 -22.77
N ALA A 472 6.44 32.44 -22.12
CA ALA A 472 5.21 32.82 -21.45
C ALA A 472 5.01 32.06 -20.14
N ASP A 473 4.18 32.61 -19.26
CA ASP A 473 3.62 31.91 -18.10
C ASP A 473 2.32 31.19 -18.47
N LEU A 474 2.24 29.92 -18.08
CA LEU A 474 1.09 29.05 -18.33
C LEU A 474 0.09 29.10 -17.18
N ILE A 475 -1.17 29.34 -17.51
CA ILE A 475 -2.29 29.11 -16.60
C ILE A 475 -3.36 28.31 -17.34
N ILE A 476 -3.91 27.31 -16.67
CA ILE A 476 -5.04 26.54 -17.19
C ILE A 476 -6.21 26.67 -16.25
N TYR A 477 -7.39 26.91 -16.83
CA TYR A 477 -8.67 26.83 -16.13
C TYR A 477 -9.44 25.62 -16.63
N ASP A 478 -9.96 24.85 -15.69
CA ASP A 478 -10.86 23.75 -16.01
C ASP A 478 -12.31 24.23 -16.28
N PRO A 479 -13.23 23.35 -16.67
CA PRO A 479 -14.62 23.71 -16.92
C PRO A 479 -15.35 24.32 -15.70
N GLN A 480 -14.89 24.00 -14.49
CA GLN A 480 -15.40 24.48 -13.20
C GLN A 480 -14.79 25.83 -12.81
N ARG A 481 -13.86 26.36 -13.62
CA ARG A 481 -13.10 27.61 -13.42
C ARG A 481 -12.11 27.55 -12.26
N ARG A 482 -11.74 26.36 -11.82
CA ARG A 482 -10.57 26.16 -10.98
C ARG A 482 -9.31 26.33 -11.85
N ALA A 483 -8.20 26.75 -11.27
CA ALA A 483 -7.02 27.16 -12.03
C ALA A 483 -5.73 26.58 -11.46
N ILE A 484 -4.76 26.31 -12.34
CA ILE A 484 -3.40 25.90 -11.99
C ILE A 484 -2.39 26.62 -12.89
N GLY A 485 -1.24 27.02 -12.33
CA GLY A 485 -0.12 27.57 -13.08
C GLY A 485 1.05 27.95 -12.16
N LYS A 486 1.92 28.86 -12.63
CA LYS A 486 3.08 29.37 -11.86
C LYS A 486 2.72 30.03 -10.53
N GLU A 487 1.51 30.58 -10.41
CA GLU A 487 1.00 31.18 -9.17
C GLU A 487 0.41 30.13 -8.20
N GLY A 488 0.66 28.83 -8.45
CA GLY A 488 0.02 27.73 -7.74
C GLY A 488 -1.42 27.52 -8.19
N GLY A 489 -2.28 27.15 -7.24
CA GLY A 489 -3.70 26.93 -7.47
C GLY A 489 -4.13 25.47 -7.39
N TYR A 490 -5.40 25.23 -7.68
CA TYR A 490 -6.07 23.98 -7.45
C TYR A 490 -6.83 23.54 -8.68
N ILE A 491 -6.45 22.39 -9.24
CA ILE A 491 -7.31 21.50 -10.04
C ILE A 491 -7.03 20.09 -9.47
N PRO A 492 -8.06 19.27 -9.19
CA PRO A 492 -7.87 17.92 -8.66
C PRO A 492 -6.85 17.12 -9.49
N GLY A 493 -5.83 16.61 -8.80
CA GLY A 493 -4.79 15.74 -9.34
C GLY A 493 -3.82 16.42 -10.32
N ALA A 494 -4.09 17.65 -10.74
CA ALA A 494 -3.29 18.31 -11.75
C ALA A 494 -1.87 18.60 -11.26
N GLY A 495 -0.85 18.22 -12.02
CA GLY A 495 0.54 18.57 -11.74
C GLY A 495 0.95 19.86 -12.47
N PHE A 496 1.88 20.61 -11.90
CA PHE A 496 2.55 21.72 -12.57
C PHE A 496 4.06 21.60 -12.35
N ASN A 497 4.85 21.56 -13.43
CA ASN A 497 6.30 21.42 -13.39
C ASN A 497 6.95 22.58 -14.16
N ILE A 498 8.05 23.12 -13.65
CA ILE A 498 8.92 24.07 -14.33
C ILE A 498 10.30 23.44 -14.50
N ALA A 499 10.70 23.22 -15.76
CA ALA A 499 12.04 22.76 -16.09
C ALA A 499 13.10 23.84 -15.85
N VAL A 500 14.37 23.44 -15.69
CA VAL A 500 15.51 24.36 -15.45
C VAL A 500 15.68 25.42 -16.53
N ASP A 501 15.28 25.12 -17.76
CA ASP A 501 15.32 26.04 -18.90
C ASP A 501 14.07 26.93 -19.02
N GLY A 502 13.14 26.82 -18.07
CA GLY A 502 11.93 27.63 -17.97
C GLY A 502 10.72 27.08 -18.72
N HIS A 503 10.79 25.89 -19.34
CA HIS A 503 9.60 25.24 -19.88
C HIS A 503 8.62 24.90 -18.75
N GLN A 504 7.34 25.12 -19.00
CA GLN A 504 6.28 24.86 -18.03
C GLN A 504 5.36 23.77 -18.57
N THR A 505 5.05 22.80 -17.73
CA THR A 505 4.14 21.71 -18.06
C THR A 505 3.02 21.63 -17.02
N VAL A 506 1.77 21.68 -17.48
CA VAL A 506 0.61 21.31 -16.67
C VAL A 506 0.16 19.91 -17.10
N PHE A 507 0.06 19.01 -16.13
CA PHE A 507 -0.52 17.67 -16.30
C PHE A 507 -1.94 17.68 -15.74
N LEU A 508 -2.93 17.27 -16.53
CA LEU A 508 -4.32 17.14 -16.12
C LEU A 508 -4.70 15.65 -16.15
N PRO A 509 -4.66 14.94 -15.01
CA PRO A 509 -4.73 13.48 -14.94
C PRO A 509 -6.10 12.90 -15.29
N VAL A 510 -7.15 13.71 -15.18
CA VAL A 510 -8.52 13.33 -15.53
C VAL A 510 -9.19 14.53 -16.19
N LEU A 511 -9.77 14.31 -17.37
CA LEU A 511 -10.53 15.34 -18.07
C LEU A 511 -12.02 15.27 -17.70
N GLU A 512 -12.56 16.39 -17.24
CA GLU A 512 -14.00 16.60 -17.04
C GLU A 512 -14.66 17.09 -18.33
N ASP A 513 -15.94 16.76 -18.50
CA ASP A 513 -16.72 17.24 -19.62
C ASP A 513 -16.78 18.77 -19.64
N GLY A 514 -16.27 19.37 -20.71
CA GLY A 514 -16.33 20.81 -20.94
C GLY A 514 -15.07 21.35 -21.60
N ASP A 515 -14.91 22.66 -21.46
CA ASP A 515 -13.87 23.43 -22.13
C ASP A 515 -12.79 23.85 -21.15
N TYR A 516 -11.57 23.40 -21.42
CA TYR A 516 -10.35 23.82 -20.72
C TYR A 516 -9.80 25.06 -21.40
N ARG A 517 -9.62 26.13 -20.63
CA ARG A 517 -9.06 27.40 -21.12
C ARG A 517 -7.57 27.43 -20.83
N ILE A 518 -6.78 27.55 -21.88
CA ILE A 518 -5.34 27.72 -21.78
C ILE A 518 -5.03 29.20 -21.94
N MET A 519 -4.27 29.74 -20.99
CA MET A 519 -3.82 31.12 -20.98
C MET A 519 -2.31 31.19 -20.96
N LEU A 520 -1.79 32.10 -21.78
CA LEU A 520 -0.38 32.41 -21.90
C LEU A 520 -0.19 33.88 -21.56
N ARG A 521 0.76 34.19 -20.68
CA ARG A 521 1.10 35.57 -20.31
C ARG A 521 2.54 35.86 -20.69
N GLY A 522 2.76 36.87 -21.52
CA GLY A 522 4.09 37.21 -22.03
C GLY A 522 5.00 37.70 -20.91
N LYS A 523 6.23 37.18 -20.88
CA LYS A 523 7.31 37.68 -20.01
C LYS A 523 8.03 38.85 -20.69
N ASP A 524 8.91 39.54 -19.97
CA ASP A 524 9.66 40.66 -20.53
C ASP A 524 10.49 40.26 -21.77
N GLY A 525 10.31 41.02 -22.85
CA GLY A 525 10.92 40.77 -24.16
C GLY A 525 9.90 40.28 -25.21
N GLU A 526 10.16 40.57 -26.49
CA GLU A 526 9.40 39.97 -27.59
C GLU A 526 9.83 38.51 -27.74
N GLY A 527 8.88 37.58 -27.65
CA GLY A 527 9.15 36.14 -27.68
C GLY A 527 8.32 35.39 -28.71
N ASN A 528 9.00 34.61 -29.56
CA ASN A 528 8.34 33.54 -30.32
C ASN A 528 8.29 32.30 -29.42
N GLY A 529 7.09 31.81 -29.15
CA GLY A 529 6.86 30.65 -28.29
C GLY A 529 6.16 29.50 -29.00
N ALA A 530 6.13 28.34 -28.36
CA ALA A 530 5.41 27.15 -28.78
C ALA A 530 4.54 26.60 -27.64
N LEU A 531 3.26 26.40 -27.94
CA LEU A 531 2.29 25.73 -27.06
C LEU A 531 2.03 24.34 -27.63
N THR A 532 2.35 23.30 -26.87
CA THR A 532 2.08 21.91 -27.22
C THR A 532 1.06 21.32 -26.26
N VAL A 533 -0.02 20.75 -26.80
CA VAL A 533 -0.99 19.97 -26.04
C VAL A 533 -0.90 18.53 -26.52
N THR A 534 -0.74 17.61 -25.57
CA THR A 534 -0.66 16.16 -25.83
C THR A 534 -1.76 15.46 -25.04
N GLY A 535 -2.45 14.53 -25.68
CA GLY A 535 -3.60 13.81 -25.15
C GLY A 535 -3.34 12.34 -25.06
N PHE A 536 -3.87 11.71 -24.02
CA PHE A 536 -3.60 10.33 -23.69
C PHE A 536 -4.89 9.59 -23.33
N HIS A 537 -4.88 8.28 -23.56
CA HIS A 537 -5.90 7.33 -23.12
C HIS A 537 -5.22 6.15 -22.43
N GLY A 538 -5.35 6.05 -21.11
CA GLY A 538 -4.46 5.24 -20.29
C GLY A 538 -3.01 5.69 -20.49
N ASP A 539 -2.10 4.75 -20.75
CA ASP A 539 -0.68 5.06 -20.99
C ASP A 539 -0.37 5.41 -22.46
N ALA A 540 -1.35 5.35 -23.36
CA ALA A 540 -1.16 5.56 -24.78
C ALA A 540 -1.39 7.03 -25.16
N GLU A 541 -0.38 7.66 -25.77
CA GLU A 541 -0.55 8.92 -26.49
C GLU A 541 -1.51 8.71 -27.68
N ILE A 542 -2.57 9.50 -27.75
CA ILE A 542 -3.58 9.43 -28.82
C ILE A 542 -3.50 10.60 -29.80
N SER A 543 -2.99 11.76 -29.36
CA SER A 543 -2.87 12.95 -30.21
C SER A 543 -1.88 13.94 -29.60
N GLU A 544 -1.22 14.71 -30.47
CA GLU A 544 -0.38 15.85 -30.11
C GLU A 544 -0.64 17.00 -31.10
N MET A 545 -0.62 18.24 -30.62
CA MET A 545 -0.69 19.43 -31.46
C MET A 545 0.16 20.56 -30.86
N THR A 546 1.05 21.11 -31.69
CA THR A 546 1.90 22.27 -31.38
C THR A 546 1.48 23.48 -32.19
N LEU A 547 1.32 24.63 -31.53
CA LEU A 547 1.10 25.93 -32.16
C LEU A 547 2.21 26.89 -31.75
N ASN A 548 2.85 27.49 -32.76
CA ASN A 548 3.74 28.61 -32.54
C ASN A 548 2.92 29.89 -32.38
N PHE A 549 3.33 30.77 -31.48
CA PHE A 549 2.70 32.07 -31.24
C PHE A 549 3.78 33.15 -31.05
N ASP A 550 3.39 34.39 -31.30
CA ASP A 550 4.18 35.57 -30.94
C ASP A 550 3.47 36.23 -29.76
N ILE A 551 4.21 36.56 -28.70
CA ILE A 551 3.66 37.20 -27.51
C ILE A 551 4.56 38.37 -27.09
N ASP A 552 3.94 39.52 -26.86
CA ASP A 552 4.60 40.71 -26.35
C ASP A 552 4.65 40.69 -24.82
N ALA A 553 5.57 41.46 -24.22
CA ALA A 553 5.67 41.62 -22.77
C ALA A 553 4.32 42.04 -22.16
N HIS A 554 3.92 41.36 -21.10
CA HIS A 554 2.66 41.52 -20.37
C HIS A 554 1.38 41.32 -21.20
N GLN A 555 1.48 40.88 -22.46
CA GLN A 555 0.31 40.52 -23.26
C GLN A 555 -0.27 39.20 -22.78
N VAL A 556 -1.60 39.10 -22.82
CA VAL A 556 -2.32 37.85 -22.55
C VAL A 556 -2.81 37.24 -23.87
N LEU A 557 -2.53 35.96 -24.08
CA LEU A 557 -3.15 35.15 -25.13
C LEU A 557 -4.00 34.05 -24.52
N LYS A 558 -5.07 33.69 -25.23
CA LYS A 558 -6.05 32.69 -24.77
C LYS A 558 -6.42 31.74 -25.90
N THR A 559 -6.56 30.46 -25.54
CA THR A 559 -7.20 29.44 -26.37
C THR A 559 -8.01 28.47 -25.52
N THR A 560 -8.68 27.51 -26.16
CA THR A 560 -9.57 26.56 -25.50
C THR A 560 -9.43 25.19 -26.15
N VAL A 561 -9.39 24.16 -25.31
CA VAL A 561 -9.40 22.74 -25.70
C VAL A 561 -10.63 22.11 -25.05
N SER A 562 -11.49 21.46 -25.84
CA SER A 562 -12.67 20.78 -25.29
C SER A 562 -12.35 19.32 -24.96
N ALA A 563 -12.78 18.79 -23.82
CA ALA A 563 -12.58 17.39 -23.47
C ALA A 563 -13.25 16.43 -24.47
N SER A 564 -14.38 16.87 -25.04
CA SER A 564 -15.15 16.10 -26.04
C SER A 564 -14.33 15.70 -27.27
N VAL A 565 -13.32 16.48 -27.68
CA VAL A 565 -12.50 16.16 -28.87
C VAL A 565 -11.59 14.94 -28.65
N PHE A 566 -11.23 14.65 -27.40
CA PHE A 566 -10.45 13.47 -27.04
C PHE A 566 -11.34 12.22 -26.99
N VAL A 567 -12.59 12.36 -26.56
CA VAL A 567 -13.58 11.27 -26.49
C VAL A 567 -14.15 10.92 -27.86
N GLU A 568 -14.55 11.93 -28.64
CA GLU A 568 -15.32 11.75 -29.87
C GLU A 568 -14.44 11.55 -31.11
N GLU A 569 -13.32 12.26 -31.19
CA GLU A 569 -12.48 12.32 -32.39
C GLU A 569 -11.06 11.79 -32.18
N MET A 570 -10.64 11.54 -30.93
CA MET A 570 -9.26 11.25 -30.54
C MET A 570 -8.25 12.21 -31.19
N LYS A 571 -8.63 13.49 -31.31
CA LYS A 571 -7.82 14.50 -31.98
C LYS A 571 -7.85 15.79 -31.19
N ILE A 572 -6.69 16.40 -31.03
CA ILE A 572 -6.58 17.72 -30.44
C ILE A 572 -6.86 18.79 -31.49
N VAL A 573 -7.84 19.64 -31.22
CA VAL A 573 -8.11 20.85 -31.98
C VAL A 573 -8.36 21.99 -31.00
N PHE A 574 -7.59 23.07 -31.15
CA PHE A 574 -7.79 24.32 -30.43
C PHE A 574 -7.54 25.50 -31.36
N GLU A 575 -8.10 26.66 -31.00
CA GLU A 575 -7.90 27.89 -31.76
C GLU A 575 -6.45 28.37 -31.62
N THR A 576 -5.95 29.12 -32.60
CA THR A 576 -4.70 29.85 -32.43
C THR A 576 -4.83 30.79 -31.22
N PRO A 577 -3.87 30.80 -30.28
CA PRO A 577 -3.89 31.72 -29.15
C PRO A 577 -4.13 33.15 -29.63
N LYS A 578 -5.14 33.80 -29.07
CA LYS A 578 -5.57 35.15 -29.46
C LYS A 578 -5.61 36.08 -28.26
N ILE A 579 -5.40 37.36 -28.50
CA ILE A 579 -5.51 38.40 -27.48
C ILE A 579 -6.99 38.50 -27.05
N PRO A 580 -7.32 38.45 -25.75
CA PRO A 580 -8.67 38.71 -25.29
C PRO A 580 -9.16 40.10 -25.73
N GLU A 581 -10.43 40.21 -26.12
CA GLU A 581 -11.02 41.46 -26.61
C GLU A 581 -12.22 41.87 -25.75
N ALA A 582 -12.35 43.16 -25.50
CA ALA A 582 -13.53 43.77 -24.91
C ALA A 582 -14.74 43.67 -25.87
N PRO A 583 -15.98 43.94 -25.41
CA PRO A 583 -17.16 43.91 -26.29
C PRO A 583 -17.11 44.84 -27.51
N ASP A 584 -16.23 45.84 -27.51
CA ASP A 584 -16.01 46.76 -28.63
C ASP A 584 -14.86 46.35 -29.57
N GLY A 585 -14.21 45.21 -29.31
CA GLY A 585 -13.09 44.68 -30.08
C GLY A 585 -11.73 45.26 -29.71
N SER A 586 -11.63 46.07 -28.64
CA SER A 586 -10.33 46.52 -28.14
C SER A 586 -9.59 45.40 -27.40
N PRO A 587 -8.25 45.28 -27.56
CA PRO A 587 -7.47 44.24 -26.90
C PRO A 587 -7.34 44.51 -25.40
N LEU A 588 -7.46 43.46 -24.60
CA LEU A 588 -7.32 43.48 -23.14
C LEU A 588 -5.94 42.92 -22.74
N PHE A 589 -4.90 43.76 -22.87
CA PHE A 589 -3.53 43.35 -22.57
C PHE A 589 -3.32 42.97 -21.10
N TYR A 590 -4.07 43.56 -20.16
CA TYR A 590 -3.90 43.37 -18.71
C TYR A 590 -4.97 42.49 -18.05
N ASP A 591 -5.63 41.61 -18.82
CA ASP A 591 -6.61 40.62 -18.33
C ASP A 591 -5.88 39.38 -17.77
N PHE A 592 -5.19 39.57 -16.64
CA PHE A 592 -4.28 38.60 -16.02
C PHE A 592 -5.00 37.35 -15.46
N ASP A 593 -6.32 37.38 -15.30
CA ASP A 593 -7.15 36.21 -14.96
C ASP A 593 -7.96 35.65 -16.16
N GLY A 594 -7.91 36.33 -17.31
CA GLY A 594 -8.49 35.91 -18.58
C GLY A 594 -10.00 35.78 -18.55
N ASN A 595 -10.64 36.47 -17.62
CA ASN A 595 -12.09 36.50 -17.47
C ASN A 595 -12.77 37.36 -18.56
N GLY A 596 -11.98 38.06 -19.38
CA GLY A 596 -12.43 38.92 -20.46
C GLY A 596 -12.74 40.34 -20.02
N LYS A 597 -12.20 40.79 -18.89
CA LYS A 597 -12.34 42.14 -18.35
C LYS A 597 -11.07 42.51 -17.62
N ILE A 598 -10.66 43.78 -17.74
CA ILE A 598 -9.69 44.37 -16.83
C ILE A 598 -10.47 44.90 -15.64
N ASP A 599 -10.33 44.30 -14.46
CA ASP A 599 -11.05 44.71 -13.26
C ASP A 599 -10.18 44.74 -11.99
N SER A 600 -10.80 44.82 -10.81
CA SER A 600 -10.08 44.88 -9.54
C SER A 600 -9.26 43.61 -9.24
N SER A 601 -9.61 42.48 -9.85
CA SER A 601 -8.86 41.23 -9.71
C SER A 601 -7.49 41.32 -10.37
N ASP A 602 -7.40 41.90 -11.57
CA ASP A 602 -6.13 42.13 -12.26
C ASP A 602 -5.26 43.15 -11.51
N ILE A 603 -5.88 44.22 -11.02
CA ILE A 603 -5.20 45.22 -10.19
C ILE A 603 -4.62 44.55 -8.93
N ALA A 604 -5.37 43.65 -8.29
CA ALA A 604 -4.93 42.96 -7.09
C ALA A 604 -3.70 42.09 -7.34
N LYS A 605 -3.58 41.47 -8.52
CA LYS A 605 -2.40 40.66 -8.88
C LYS A 605 -1.10 41.46 -8.93
N VAL A 606 -1.15 42.70 -9.42
CA VAL A 606 0.01 43.62 -9.40
C VAL A 606 0.19 44.22 -8.00
N SER A 607 -0.91 44.64 -7.38
CA SER A 607 -0.90 45.31 -6.07
C SER A 607 -0.43 44.43 -4.92
N SER A 608 -0.53 43.10 -5.04
CA SER A 608 -0.02 42.17 -4.03
C SER A 608 1.50 42.22 -3.89
N ARG A 609 2.22 42.74 -4.90
CA ARG A 609 3.69 42.87 -4.93
C ARG A 609 4.16 44.31 -4.76
N TRP A 610 3.25 45.20 -4.33
CA TRP A 610 3.54 46.61 -4.15
C TRP A 610 4.77 46.85 -3.28
N ASN A 611 5.66 47.72 -3.75
CA ASN A 611 6.86 48.16 -3.05
C ASN A 611 7.91 47.04 -2.87
N SER A 612 8.00 46.13 -3.84
CA SER A 612 9.10 45.16 -4.00
C SER A 612 10.06 45.62 -5.11
N SER A 613 11.33 45.27 -4.98
CA SER A 613 12.40 45.61 -5.95
C SER A 613 13.19 44.37 -6.36
N GLU A 614 13.92 44.44 -7.47
CA GLU A 614 14.78 43.34 -7.94
C GLU A 614 15.71 42.86 -6.80
N GLY A 615 15.58 41.58 -6.43
CA GLY A 615 16.28 40.96 -5.32
C GLY A 615 15.48 40.82 -4.02
N ASP A 616 14.29 41.42 -3.93
CA ASP A 616 13.32 41.14 -2.86
C ASP A 616 12.56 39.83 -3.17
N GLN A 617 12.21 39.06 -2.13
CA GLN A 617 11.49 37.76 -2.27
C GLN A 617 10.14 37.90 -2.97
N ASP A 618 9.44 39.02 -2.74
CA ASP A 618 8.12 39.31 -3.32
C ASP A 618 8.18 39.96 -4.71
N TYR A 619 9.39 40.23 -5.22
CA TYR A 619 9.56 40.82 -6.54
C TYR A 619 9.40 39.76 -7.63
N ASP A 620 8.51 40.03 -8.57
CA ASP A 620 8.31 39.21 -9.76
C ASP A 620 8.38 40.14 -10.97
N ALA A 621 9.43 39.99 -11.78
CA ALA A 621 9.68 40.83 -12.95
C ALA A 621 8.46 40.91 -13.89
N PHE A 622 7.61 39.87 -13.89
CA PHE A 622 6.34 39.89 -14.63
C PHE A 622 5.44 41.10 -14.32
N TYR A 623 5.45 41.56 -13.07
CA TYR A 623 4.63 42.67 -12.56
C TYR A 623 5.36 44.02 -12.55
N ASP A 624 6.64 44.06 -12.96
CA ASP A 624 7.40 45.29 -13.23
C ASP A 624 7.15 45.71 -14.70
N LEU A 625 6.03 46.38 -14.91
CA LEU A 625 5.52 46.71 -16.26
C LEU A 625 6.33 47.82 -16.94
N ASP A 626 7.12 48.59 -16.19
CA ASP A 626 7.99 49.62 -16.75
C ASP A 626 9.50 49.25 -16.72
N ASN A 627 9.82 48.07 -16.18
CA ASN A 627 11.13 47.43 -16.17
C ASN A 627 12.20 48.32 -15.52
N ASP A 628 11.83 48.98 -14.41
CA ASP A 628 12.72 49.81 -13.63
C ASP A 628 13.36 49.09 -12.44
N GLY A 629 13.02 47.80 -12.25
CA GLY A 629 13.45 46.95 -11.16
C GLY A 629 12.66 47.18 -9.88
N TYR A 630 11.49 47.83 -9.92
CA TYR A 630 10.67 48.16 -8.76
C TYR A 630 9.16 48.18 -9.07
N ILE A 631 8.40 47.33 -8.38
CA ILE A 631 6.93 47.29 -8.54
C ILE A 631 6.30 48.39 -7.68
N GLY A 632 5.88 49.46 -8.34
CA GLY A 632 5.30 50.65 -7.73
C GLY A 632 3.99 51.11 -8.34
N ILE A 633 3.70 52.40 -8.16
CA ILE A 633 2.47 53.01 -8.71
C ILE A 633 2.44 52.99 -10.24
N LEU A 634 3.61 53.00 -10.88
CA LEU A 634 3.74 53.07 -12.33
C LEU A 634 3.36 51.76 -13.00
N ASP A 635 3.43 50.63 -12.30
CA ASP A 635 3.01 49.30 -12.77
C ASP A 635 1.52 49.07 -12.61
N ILE A 636 0.92 49.61 -11.55
CA ILE A 636 -0.53 49.48 -11.32
C ILE A 636 -1.32 50.43 -12.20
N MET A 637 -0.77 51.62 -12.50
CA MET A 637 -1.45 52.63 -13.31
C MET A 637 -1.91 52.10 -14.69
N PRO A 638 -1.10 51.37 -15.48
CA PRO A 638 -1.51 50.77 -16.74
C PRO A 638 -2.73 49.87 -16.61
N VAL A 639 -2.78 49.01 -15.58
CA VAL A 639 -3.89 48.10 -15.33
C VAL A 639 -5.14 48.87 -14.91
N VAL A 640 -5.02 49.84 -14.01
CA VAL A 640 -6.13 50.70 -13.56
C VAL A 640 -6.70 51.52 -14.72
N ASN A 641 -5.84 52.07 -15.57
CA ASN A 641 -6.24 52.89 -16.71
C ASN A 641 -6.76 52.04 -17.89
N GLY A 642 -6.61 50.71 -17.83
CA GLY A 642 -7.18 49.76 -18.77
C GLY A 642 -8.66 49.43 -18.51
N GLN A 643 -9.24 49.88 -17.38
CA GLN A 643 -10.65 49.69 -17.02
C GLN A 643 -11.65 50.55 -17.81
#